data_AF-A0A4V3S577-F1
#
_entry.id   AF-A0A4V3S577-F1
#
_cell.length_a   1.000
_cell.length_b   1.000
_cell.length_c   1.000
_cell.angle_alpha   90.00
_cell.angle_beta   90.00
_cell.angle_gamma   90.00
#
_symmetry.space_group_name_H-M   'P 1'
#
loop_
_entity.id
_entity.type
_entity.pdbx_description
1 polymer ?
#
loop_
_entity_poly.entity_id
_entity_poly.type
_entity_poly.pdbx_seq_one_letter_code
_entity_poly.pdbx_strand_id
1 'polypeptide(L)'
;MTTSKPAALSIDVSWGTDTIRVTNISPHLPADSTNSHVAAVTAAGQANPNTWLPDASWDAIARATTRPDAVTVQLRPTPDEPSGLLMVENVEGATLRSVVTRVLLSELFPGPQPRTGMEVSEVPDPQVHGITREGRPSAIVQYRYENPVHLRNHVWQTIHATLSLNSYATSILTRSVTRNLITHPVEITFEDGTEPIHVLVVRDGITRLASAWAVLAGHDADTAAVATLATDALLGSASTAGAAAGPGLGQRLTDSRAQWRQVRRQQFDGEMKGATPGLQAAQIAQSFVVPAQIAVGIEGHDGRVLSPEDIFDDAIRSVLASVHVEFKQWDAAAQNVEVITRALKRIIQQGDPRWNTADLQAVYGLAVGRIPVTELPQVFGGEPAPPGTALWRAVYLVSALTQPDLLELLKDQAKAIKGGQRMSMKGFGELLGPIIDLPWRAKKKLVTKQARNAWNNGGVLSADVTQGWTPVPTEDFTTLIELAMNGNDDARRTLAVAGGVALIADKLLTRNVGSSLGARKEKGGVPFRSDVNKVIEGLSKPTNELGLWTLALAANTFRSNDLPQNSVPKQSLTGKESVESDEPPYIYFKVDLDAEDRIAVDADGVPVPLYEWDVVAASDPDRMAKVAPPMVVIPPPAPPAPNEGTTSNGETESVQSGPLVDESGETSDVADSGTPLFQYGTIDAGVGTVVGASFPGPRDEDVPVPPSQRAAAHRKTLHLGVQGARDALDHLHALEPEVGDHTPIVPVDQLDHLHKLLVGILTDVENLRRRTVEDHALGEDNSESEDSPETLLD
;
A
#
# COMPACT_ATOMS: atom_id res chain seq x y z
N MET A 1 -12.04 -25.86 -52.44
CA MET A 1 -11.46 -24.62 -51.90
C MET A 1 -10.56 -24.99 -50.73
N THR A 2 -9.26 -24.93 -50.94
CA THR A 2 -8.24 -25.25 -49.93
C THR A 2 -8.10 -24.10 -48.95
N THR A 3 -8.60 -24.27 -47.73
CA THR A 3 -8.40 -23.36 -46.60
C THR A 3 -6.98 -23.52 -46.08
N SER A 4 -6.00 -22.93 -46.77
CA SER A 4 -4.65 -22.79 -46.23
C SER A 4 -4.70 -21.83 -45.04
N LYS A 5 -4.77 -22.37 -43.82
CA LYS A 5 -4.46 -21.60 -42.61
C LYS A 5 -3.07 -21.00 -42.83
N PRO A 6 -2.90 -19.67 -42.82
CA PRO A 6 -1.56 -19.08 -42.93
C PRO A 6 -0.67 -19.65 -41.81
N ALA A 7 0.57 -20.02 -42.17
CA ALA A 7 1.51 -20.58 -41.20
C ALA A 7 1.75 -19.58 -40.06
N ALA A 8 1.76 -20.08 -38.82
CA ALA A 8 2.00 -19.25 -37.65
C ALA A 8 3.39 -18.60 -37.74
N LEU A 9 3.42 -17.26 -37.83
CA LEU A 9 4.66 -16.51 -37.95
C LEU A 9 5.45 -16.63 -36.64
N SER A 10 6.74 -16.91 -36.76
CA SER A 10 7.69 -16.90 -35.64
C SER A 10 8.90 -16.08 -36.05
N ILE A 11 9.41 -15.28 -35.12
CA ILE A 11 10.54 -14.38 -35.34
C ILE A 11 11.45 -14.40 -34.12
N ASP A 12 12.73 -14.11 -34.32
CA ASP A 12 13.66 -13.87 -33.23
C ASP A 12 13.79 -12.34 -33.06
N VAL A 13 13.54 -11.84 -31.86
CA VAL A 13 13.61 -10.39 -31.54
C VAL A 13 14.60 -10.14 -30.41
N SER A 14 15.30 -9.01 -30.47
CA SER A 14 16.13 -8.54 -29.36
C SER A 14 15.24 -7.98 -28.24
N TRP A 15 15.54 -8.35 -27.00
CA TRP A 15 14.86 -7.88 -25.80
C TRP A 15 15.89 -7.69 -24.69
N GLY A 16 16.39 -6.46 -24.56
CA GLY A 16 17.59 -6.20 -23.76
C GLY A 16 18.81 -6.89 -24.38
N THR A 17 19.56 -7.61 -23.55
CA THR A 17 20.72 -8.41 -23.99
C THR A 17 20.34 -9.75 -24.62
N ASP A 18 19.07 -10.16 -24.51
CA ASP A 18 18.62 -11.49 -24.93
C ASP A 18 18.00 -11.47 -26.33
N THR A 19 18.11 -12.57 -27.05
CA THR A 19 17.31 -12.83 -28.25
C THR A 19 16.18 -13.80 -27.91
N ILE A 20 14.93 -13.35 -28.05
CA ILE A 20 13.74 -14.13 -27.73
C ILE A 20 13.06 -14.57 -29.03
N ARG A 21 12.79 -15.88 -29.14
CA ARG A 21 11.96 -16.41 -30.22
C ARG A 21 10.48 -16.23 -29.90
N VAL A 22 9.84 -15.28 -30.56
CA VAL A 22 8.40 -15.05 -30.49
C VAL A 22 7.69 -16.03 -31.41
N THR A 23 6.68 -16.71 -30.89
CA THR A 23 5.91 -17.73 -31.63
C THR A 23 4.45 -17.32 -31.79
N ASN A 24 3.80 -17.83 -32.84
CA ASN A 24 2.37 -17.63 -33.10
C ASN A 24 1.92 -16.18 -33.25
N ILE A 25 2.72 -15.36 -33.94
CA ILE A 25 2.31 -13.99 -34.29
C ILE A 25 1.14 -14.06 -35.27
N SER A 26 -0.01 -13.53 -34.86
CA SER A 26 -1.18 -13.41 -35.73
C SER A 26 -0.88 -12.39 -36.84
N PRO A 27 -1.23 -12.66 -38.11
CA PRO A 27 -1.03 -11.70 -39.19
C PRO A 27 -1.96 -10.48 -39.08
N HIS A 28 -3.02 -10.58 -38.28
CA HIS A 28 -4.02 -9.52 -38.10
C HIS A 28 -4.43 -9.40 -36.65
N LEU A 29 -4.72 -8.17 -36.21
CA LEU A 29 -5.38 -7.91 -34.93
C LEU A 29 -6.90 -8.10 -35.06
N PRO A 30 -7.59 -8.60 -34.02
CA PRO A 30 -9.04 -8.80 -34.08
C PRO A 30 -9.76 -7.45 -34.23
N ALA A 31 -10.88 -7.41 -34.95
CA ALA A 31 -11.68 -6.19 -35.09
C ALA A 31 -12.36 -5.78 -33.76
N ASP A 32 -12.67 -4.50 -33.62
CA ASP A 32 -13.48 -4.00 -32.50
C ASP A 32 -14.94 -4.45 -32.65
N SER A 33 -15.65 -4.60 -31.53
CA SER A 33 -17.08 -4.91 -31.53
C SER A 33 -17.91 -3.78 -32.12
N THR A 34 -18.95 -4.14 -32.87
CA THR A 34 -19.91 -3.19 -33.46
C THR A 34 -21.12 -3.00 -32.55
N ASN A 35 -21.94 -1.97 -32.81
CA ASN A 35 -23.20 -1.77 -32.08
C ASN A 35 -24.16 -2.96 -32.22
N SER A 36 -24.14 -3.67 -33.36
CA SER A 36 -24.94 -4.89 -33.53
C SER A 36 -24.46 -6.04 -32.65
N HIS A 37 -23.13 -6.17 -32.47
CA HIS A 37 -22.55 -7.13 -31.53
C HIS A 37 -22.94 -6.81 -30.08
N VAL A 38 -22.89 -5.53 -29.71
CA VAL A 38 -23.33 -5.06 -28.38
C VAL A 38 -24.78 -5.43 -28.14
N ALA A 39 -25.69 -5.05 -29.04
CA ALA A 39 -27.11 -5.40 -28.93
C ALA A 39 -27.35 -6.92 -28.83
N ALA A 40 -26.61 -7.73 -29.59
CA ALA A 40 -26.74 -9.19 -29.58
C ALA A 40 -26.30 -9.82 -28.24
N VAL A 41 -25.17 -9.37 -27.68
CA VAL A 41 -24.68 -9.85 -26.38
C VAL A 41 -25.62 -9.42 -25.26
N THR A 42 -26.05 -8.15 -25.24
CA THR A 42 -26.98 -7.63 -24.23
C THR A 42 -28.31 -8.38 -24.28
N ALA A 43 -28.88 -8.60 -25.47
CA ALA A 43 -30.11 -9.38 -25.62
C ALA A 43 -29.95 -10.84 -25.16
N ALA A 44 -28.82 -11.49 -25.47
CA ALA A 44 -28.57 -12.87 -25.04
C ALA A 44 -28.36 -12.97 -23.51
N GLY A 45 -27.68 -12.01 -22.90
CA GLY A 45 -27.51 -11.93 -21.45
C GLY A 45 -28.83 -11.68 -20.72
N GLN A 46 -29.67 -10.77 -21.22
CA GLN A 46 -31.01 -10.52 -20.66
C GLN A 46 -31.93 -11.75 -20.77
N ALA A 47 -31.79 -12.52 -21.84
CA ALA A 47 -32.61 -13.72 -22.07
C ALA A 47 -32.17 -14.93 -21.22
N ASN A 48 -30.97 -14.93 -20.64
CA ASN A 48 -30.48 -16.04 -19.84
C ASN A 48 -30.90 -15.87 -18.37
N PRO A 49 -31.72 -16.80 -17.82
CA PRO A 49 -32.26 -16.66 -16.46
C PRO A 49 -31.20 -16.78 -15.35
N ASN A 50 -30.01 -17.30 -15.68
CA ASN A 50 -28.92 -17.53 -14.73
C ASN A 50 -27.86 -16.42 -14.76
N THR A 51 -28.05 -15.38 -15.57
CA THR A 51 -27.20 -14.21 -15.60
C THR A 51 -28.00 -12.97 -15.27
N TRP A 52 -27.46 -12.12 -14.41
CA TRP A 52 -28.05 -10.82 -14.18
C TRP A 52 -26.98 -9.74 -14.07
N LEU A 53 -27.03 -8.79 -15.00
CA LEU A 53 -26.18 -7.62 -15.07
C LEU A 53 -26.98 -6.44 -15.67
N PRO A 54 -26.66 -5.19 -15.28
CA PRO A 54 -27.18 -4.00 -15.96
C PRO A 54 -26.74 -3.94 -17.44
N ASP A 55 -27.53 -3.28 -18.29
CA ASP A 55 -27.23 -3.14 -19.73
C ASP A 55 -25.85 -2.52 -19.98
N ALA A 56 -25.48 -1.49 -19.21
CA ALA A 56 -24.15 -0.88 -19.29
C ALA A 56 -22.99 -1.85 -19.00
N SER A 57 -23.24 -2.89 -18.19
CA SER A 57 -22.25 -3.94 -17.93
C SER A 57 -22.18 -4.96 -19.06
N TRP A 58 -23.30 -5.30 -19.69
CA TRP A 58 -23.30 -6.10 -20.92
C TRP A 58 -22.61 -5.38 -22.07
N ASP A 59 -22.83 -4.08 -22.19
CA ASP A 59 -22.15 -3.21 -23.13
C ASP A 59 -20.63 -3.23 -22.92
N ALA A 60 -20.18 -3.11 -21.66
CA ALA A 60 -18.76 -3.20 -21.32
C ALA A 60 -18.18 -4.58 -21.71
N ILE A 61 -18.88 -5.68 -21.39
CA ILE A 61 -18.46 -7.04 -21.78
C ILE A 61 -18.37 -7.20 -23.31
N ALA A 62 -19.39 -6.73 -24.03
CA ALA A 62 -19.47 -6.86 -25.48
C ALA A 62 -18.40 -6.05 -26.20
N ARG A 63 -18.09 -4.83 -25.72
CA ARG A 63 -17.00 -3.99 -26.26
C ARG A 63 -15.62 -4.56 -25.92
N ALA A 64 -15.47 -5.17 -24.75
CA ALA A 64 -14.20 -5.72 -24.30
C ALA A 64 -13.81 -7.02 -25.02
N THR A 65 -14.78 -7.85 -25.40
CA THR A 65 -14.50 -9.13 -26.05
C THR A 65 -14.18 -8.98 -27.54
N THR A 66 -13.22 -9.79 -28.00
CA THR A 66 -12.86 -9.91 -29.43
C THR A 66 -13.74 -10.90 -30.20
N ARG A 67 -14.62 -11.64 -29.50
CA ARG A 67 -15.52 -12.65 -30.09
C ARG A 67 -16.93 -12.55 -29.51
N PRO A 68 -17.63 -11.41 -29.73
CA PRO A 68 -18.97 -11.19 -29.17
C PRO A 68 -20.00 -12.23 -29.64
N ASP A 69 -19.88 -12.75 -30.86
CA ASP A 69 -20.73 -13.84 -31.34
C ASP A 69 -20.57 -15.12 -30.52
N ALA A 70 -19.34 -15.45 -30.12
CA ALA A 70 -19.06 -16.62 -29.29
C ALA A 70 -19.58 -16.43 -27.85
N VAL A 71 -19.52 -15.21 -27.32
CA VAL A 71 -20.12 -14.86 -26.03
C VAL A 71 -21.64 -14.98 -26.10
N THR A 72 -22.26 -14.48 -27.17
CA THR A 72 -23.70 -14.62 -27.43
C THR A 72 -24.12 -16.09 -27.47
N VAL A 73 -23.33 -16.96 -28.12
CA VAL A 73 -23.60 -18.41 -28.15
C VAL A 73 -23.47 -19.03 -26.75
N GLN A 74 -22.44 -18.66 -25.98
CA GLN A 74 -22.28 -19.15 -24.60
C GLN A 74 -23.44 -18.74 -23.69
N LEU A 75 -23.98 -17.54 -23.88
CA LEU A 75 -25.09 -17.02 -23.08
C LEU A 75 -26.45 -17.60 -23.47
N ARG A 76 -26.63 -18.16 -24.67
CA ARG A 76 -27.95 -18.65 -25.09
C ARG A 76 -28.34 -19.91 -24.32
N PRO A 77 -29.42 -19.89 -23.54
CA PRO A 77 -29.92 -21.11 -22.91
C PRO A 77 -30.50 -22.05 -23.97
N THR A 78 -30.37 -23.35 -23.76
CA THR A 78 -31.07 -24.38 -24.53
C THR A 78 -31.98 -25.18 -23.59
N PRO A 79 -32.98 -25.94 -24.10
CA PRO A 79 -33.80 -26.80 -23.25
C PRO A 79 -32.99 -27.81 -22.45
N ASP A 80 -31.86 -28.29 -23.01
CA ASP A 80 -30.96 -29.25 -22.38
C ASP A 80 -29.93 -28.56 -21.46
N GLU A 81 -29.57 -27.30 -21.73
CA GLU A 81 -28.65 -26.49 -20.95
C GLU A 81 -29.27 -25.12 -20.61
N PRO A 82 -30.10 -25.02 -19.56
CA PRO A 82 -30.81 -23.79 -19.21
C PRO A 82 -29.89 -22.65 -18.75
N SER A 83 -28.62 -22.93 -18.44
CA SER A 83 -27.58 -21.93 -18.18
C SER A 83 -26.82 -21.49 -19.43
N GLY A 84 -27.07 -22.10 -20.59
CA GLY A 84 -26.19 -22.02 -21.76
C GLY A 84 -24.86 -22.74 -21.53
N LEU A 85 -23.89 -22.51 -22.43
CA LEU A 85 -22.55 -23.10 -22.39
C LEU A 85 -21.61 -22.34 -21.43
N LEU A 86 -22.17 -21.78 -20.35
CA LEU A 86 -21.41 -21.06 -19.32
C LEU A 86 -20.54 -22.04 -18.53
N MET A 87 -19.33 -21.62 -18.22
CA MET A 87 -18.48 -22.36 -17.29
C MET A 87 -19.07 -22.24 -15.88
N VAL A 88 -19.34 -23.38 -15.25
CA VAL A 88 -19.97 -23.45 -13.93
C VAL A 88 -18.93 -23.80 -12.88
N GLU A 89 -18.80 -22.95 -11.86
CA GLU A 89 -17.95 -23.17 -10.71
C GLU A 89 -18.78 -23.20 -9.43
N ASN A 90 -18.77 -24.33 -8.74
CA ASN A 90 -19.42 -24.46 -7.45
C ASN A 90 -18.42 -24.04 -6.37
N VAL A 91 -18.72 -22.94 -5.70
CA VAL A 91 -17.95 -22.45 -4.56
C VAL A 91 -18.77 -22.61 -3.29
N GLU A 92 -18.12 -22.41 -2.13
CA GLU A 92 -18.77 -22.50 -0.83
C GLU A 92 -19.72 -21.33 -0.62
N GLY A 93 -20.89 -21.36 -1.23
CA GLY A 93 -21.78 -20.20 -1.22
C GLY A 93 -22.88 -20.33 -2.23
N ALA A 94 -22.41 -20.73 -3.39
CA ALA A 94 -22.98 -20.25 -4.60
C ALA A 94 -22.41 -21.00 -5.78
N THR A 95 -23.08 -20.82 -6.90
CA THR A 95 -22.63 -21.27 -8.20
C THR A 95 -22.31 -20.05 -9.03
N LEU A 96 -21.03 -19.88 -9.36
CA LEU A 96 -20.54 -18.88 -10.30
C LEU A 96 -20.68 -19.39 -11.72
N ARG A 97 -21.10 -18.50 -12.61
CA ARG A 97 -21.22 -18.77 -14.05
C ARG A 97 -20.40 -17.76 -14.81
N SER A 98 -19.50 -18.26 -15.65
CA SER A 98 -18.53 -17.44 -16.37
C SER A 98 -18.57 -17.70 -17.86
N VAL A 99 -18.37 -16.66 -18.66
CA VAL A 99 -18.00 -16.81 -20.08
C VAL A 99 -16.49 -16.87 -20.20
N VAL A 100 -15.99 -17.75 -21.07
CA VAL A 100 -14.56 -17.82 -21.40
C VAL A 100 -14.36 -17.23 -22.78
N THR A 101 -13.56 -16.16 -22.85
CA THR A 101 -13.32 -15.45 -24.10
C THR A 101 -11.95 -14.78 -24.11
N ARG A 102 -11.68 -14.04 -25.18
CA ARG A 102 -10.47 -13.22 -25.34
C ARG A 102 -10.87 -11.74 -25.28
N VAL A 103 -10.19 -10.99 -24.42
CA VAL A 103 -10.53 -9.60 -24.07
C VAL A 103 -9.39 -8.67 -24.46
N LEU A 104 -9.74 -7.49 -24.96
CA LEU A 104 -8.81 -6.42 -25.29
C LEU A 104 -8.10 -5.94 -24.02
N LEU A 105 -6.77 -5.84 -24.05
CA LEU A 105 -5.99 -5.41 -22.88
C LEU A 105 -6.41 -4.02 -22.39
N SER A 106 -6.75 -3.12 -23.32
CA SER A 106 -7.20 -1.76 -23.02
C SER A 106 -8.54 -1.72 -22.27
N GLU A 107 -9.29 -2.82 -22.16
CA GLU A 107 -10.62 -2.84 -21.50
C GLU A 107 -10.59 -3.52 -20.13
N LEU A 108 -9.40 -3.82 -19.61
CA LEU A 108 -9.19 -4.55 -18.36
C LEU A 108 -8.49 -3.68 -17.32
N PHE A 109 -9.23 -3.35 -16.28
CA PHE A 109 -8.74 -2.59 -15.13
C PHE A 109 -8.17 -3.55 -14.09
N PRO A 110 -7.05 -3.22 -13.42
CA PRO A 110 -6.66 -3.97 -12.24
C PRO A 110 -7.69 -3.73 -11.12
N GLY A 111 -8.25 -4.80 -10.55
CA GLY A 111 -9.08 -4.69 -9.36
C GLY A 111 -8.26 -4.53 -8.08
N PRO A 112 -8.90 -4.22 -6.93
CA PRO A 112 -8.21 -4.23 -5.64
C PRO A 112 -7.63 -5.62 -5.40
N GLN A 113 -6.35 -5.68 -5.04
CA GLN A 113 -5.69 -6.95 -4.76
C GLN A 113 -6.01 -7.37 -3.33
N PRO A 114 -6.29 -8.67 -3.05
CA PRO A 114 -6.23 -9.18 -1.68
C PRO A 114 -4.88 -8.92 -0.98
N ARG A 115 -3.85 -8.61 -1.79
CA ARG A 115 -2.54 -8.14 -1.36
C ARG A 115 -2.56 -6.78 -0.64
N THR A 116 -3.66 -6.06 -0.58
CA THR A 116 -3.74 -4.90 0.32
C THR A 116 -3.67 -5.28 1.79
N GLY A 117 -3.81 -6.57 2.12
CA GLY A 117 -3.33 -7.20 3.36
C GLY A 117 -1.80 -7.14 3.58
N MET A 118 -0.99 -6.96 2.53
CA MET A 118 0.45 -7.26 2.51
C MET A 118 1.33 -6.01 2.63
N GLU A 119 1.06 -4.99 1.80
CA GLU A 119 1.84 -3.77 1.75
C GLU A 119 0.91 -2.57 1.84
N VAL A 120 1.36 -1.59 2.59
CA VAL A 120 0.80 -0.26 2.56
C VAL A 120 0.95 0.32 1.17
N SER A 121 -0.18 0.40 0.50
CA SER A 121 -0.43 1.29 -0.61
C SER A 121 -0.59 2.72 -0.11
N GLU A 122 0.05 3.68 -0.78
CA GLU A 122 -0.10 5.12 -0.49
C GLU A 122 -1.51 5.59 -0.83
N VAL A 123 -2.05 5.07 -1.94
CA VAL A 123 -3.42 5.28 -2.39
C VAL A 123 -4.31 4.18 -1.80
N PRO A 124 -5.36 4.52 -1.02
CA PRO A 124 -6.30 3.56 -0.47
C PRO A 124 -6.97 2.68 -1.55
N ASP A 125 -7.49 1.52 -1.15
CA ASP A 125 -8.40 0.75 -2.00
C ASP A 125 -9.79 1.43 -2.05
N PRO A 126 -10.56 1.26 -3.14
CA PRO A 126 -11.96 1.67 -3.16
C PRO A 126 -12.79 0.85 -2.17
N GLN A 127 -13.91 1.41 -1.73
CA GLN A 127 -14.92 0.62 -1.01
C GLN A 127 -15.60 -0.34 -1.99
N VAL A 128 -15.89 -1.56 -1.54
CA VAL A 128 -16.48 -2.61 -2.38
C VAL A 128 -17.85 -3.00 -1.85
N HIS A 129 -18.89 -2.71 -2.62
CA HIS A 129 -20.29 -2.99 -2.30
C HIS A 129 -20.87 -4.01 -3.27
N GLY A 130 -21.62 -4.98 -2.75
CA GLY A 130 -22.37 -5.89 -3.60
C GLY A 130 -23.59 -5.22 -4.19
N ILE A 131 -23.93 -5.53 -5.44
CA ILE A 131 -25.19 -5.09 -6.04
C ILE A 131 -26.17 -6.26 -5.94
N THR A 132 -27.44 -5.94 -5.66
CA THR A 132 -28.53 -6.92 -5.67
C THR A 132 -29.62 -6.48 -6.63
N ARG A 133 -30.40 -7.45 -7.13
CA ARG A 133 -31.67 -7.19 -7.81
C ARG A 133 -32.75 -8.01 -7.17
N GLU A 134 -33.84 -7.35 -6.78
CA GLU A 134 -35.03 -8.03 -6.22
C GLU A 134 -34.64 -8.96 -5.04
N GLY A 135 -33.65 -8.54 -4.25
CA GLY A 135 -33.11 -9.30 -3.11
C GLY A 135 -32.20 -10.48 -3.48
N ARG A 136 -31.84 -10.66 -4.76
CA ARG A 136 -30.91 -11.70 -5.22
C ARG A 136 -29.51 -11.14 -5.51
N PRO A 137 -28.45 -11.96 -5.33
CA PRO A 137 -27.10 -11.56 -5.65
C PRO A 137 -26.91 -11.36 -7.15
N SER A 138 -25.99 -10.48 -7.49
CA SER A 138 -25.69 -10.10 -8.86
C SER A 138 -24.21 -10.31 -9.16
N ALA A 139 -23.86 -10.66 -10.41
CA ALA A 139 -22.47 -10.92 -10.80
C ALA A 139 -21.67 -9.63 -11.04
N ILE A 140 -21.94 -8.59 -10.25
CA ILE A 140 -21.35 -7.26 -10.32
C ILE A 140 -21.21 -6.69 -8.90
N VAL A 141 -20.15 -5.93 -8.70
CA VAL A 141 -19.91 -5.14 -7.49
C VAL A 141 -19.77 -3.67 -7.87
N GLN A 142 -20.04 -2.80 -6.91
CA GLN A 142 -19.76 -1.37 -7.00
C GLN A 142 -18.43 -1.06 -6.31
N TYR A 143 -17.53 -0.38 -7.02
CA TYR A 143 -16.31 0.19 -6.45
C TYR A 143 -16.48 1.70 -6.30
N ARG A 144 -16.49 2.16 -5.06
CA ARG A 144 -16.65 3.58 -4.74
C ARG A 144 -15.29 4.21 -4.48
N TYR A 145 -14.95 5.20 -5.30
CA TYR A 145 -13.76 6.04 -5.18
C TYR A 145 -14.15 7.45 -4.76
N GLU A 146 -13.21 8.21 -4.21
CA GLU A 146 -13.44 9.62 -3.82
C GLU A 146 -13.75 10.48 -5.05
N ASN A 147 -12.93 10.35 -6.09
CA ASN A 147 -13.00 11.12 -7.34
C ASN A 147 -12.22 10.39 -8.46
N PRO A 148 -12.26 10.86 -9.72
CA PRO A 148 -11.51 10.25 -10.82
C PRO A 148 -9.99 10.23 -10.62
N VAL A 149 -9.43 11.17 -9.85
CA VAL A 149 -8.00 11.22 -9.51
C VAL A 149 -7.62 10.04 -8.61
N HIS A 150 -8.45 9.71 -7.62
CA HIS A 150 -8.27 8.52 -6.79
C HIS A 150 -8.24 7.24 -7.65
N LEU A 151 -9.21 7.06 -8.56
CA LEU A 151 -9.22 5.92 -9.49
C LEU A 151 -7.92 5.84 -10.32
N ARG A 152 -7.49 6.97 -10.89
CA ARG A 152 -6.28 7.06 -11.71
C ARG A 152 -5.04 6.66 -10.91
N ASN A 153 -4.90 7.21 -9.71
CA ASN A 153 -3.78 6.93 -8.82
C ASN A 153 -3.77 5.47 -8.34
N HIS A 154 -4.95 4.88 -8.09
CA HIS A 154 -5.08 3.48 -7.68
C HIS A 154 -4.67 2.51 -8.80
N VAL A 155 -5.14 2.75 -10.04
CA VAL A 155 -4.76 1.96 -11.22
C VAL A 155 -3.25 2.04 -11.45
N TRP A 156 -2.69 3.25 -11.43
CA TRP A 156 -1.25 3.48 -11.61
C TRP A 156 -0.44 2.73 -10.55
N GLN A 157 -0.79 2.93 -9.27
CA GLN A 157 -0.08 2.31 -8.14
C GLN A 157 -0.16 0.79 -8.22
N THR A 158 -1.32 0.23 -8.55
CA THR A 158 -1.50 -1.23 -8.62
C THR A 158 -0.60 -1.86 -9.66
N ILE A 159 -0.44 -1.23 -10.83
CA ILE A 159 0.46 -1.71 -11.89
C ILE A 159 1.92 -1.52 -11.49
N HIS A 160 2.28 -0.32 -11.02
CA HIS A 160 3.65 0.02 -10.60
C HIS A 160 4.15 -0.92 -9.49
N ALA A 161 3.38 -1.08 -8.42
CA ALA A 161 3.72 -1.94 -7.29
C ALA A 161 3.81 -3.41 -7.71
N THR A 162 2.92 -3.87 -8.59
CA THR A 162 2.94 -5.26 -9.08
C THR A 162 4.22 -5.56 -9.85
N LEU A 163 4.63 -4.66 -10.77
CA LEU A 163 5.83 -4.84 -11.58
C LEU A 163 7.12 -4.67 -10.80
N SER A 164 7.11 -3.85 -9.76
CA SER A 164 8.25 -3.68 -8.85
C SER A 164 8.58 -4.96 -8.09
N LEU A 165 7.60 -5.87 -7.94
CA LEU A 165 7.79 -7.15 -7.27
C LEU A 165 8.10 -8.29 -8.25
N ASN A 166 7.37 -8.38 -9.36
CA ASN A 166 7.52 -9.47 -10.33
C ASN A 166 7.05 -9.04 -11.72
N SER A 167 7.73 -9.53 -12.76
CA SER A 167 7.33 -9.38 -14.17
C SER A 167 7.42 -10.71 -14.92
N TYR A 168 6.45 -10.93 -15.80
CA TYR A 168 6.38 -12.06 -16.75
C TYR A 168 6.60 -11.61 -18.20
N ALA A 169 7.15 -10.41 -18.43
CA ALA A 169 7.23 -9.78 -19.76
C ALA A 169 7.87 -10.70 -20.81
N THR A 170 9.05 -11.27 -20.54
CA THR A 170 9.75 -12.22 -21.43
C THR A 170 8.87 -13.42 -21.81
N SER A 171 8.18 -14.01 -20.82
CA SER A 171 7.26 -15.13 -21.07
C SER A 171 6.06 -14.71 -21.91
N ILE A 172 5.49 -13.53 -21.68
CA ILE A 172 4.33 -13.04 -22.43
C ILE A 172 4.75 -12.70 -23.86
N LEU A 173 5.89 -12.05 -24.05
CA LEU A 173 6.43 -11.77 -25.38
C LEU A 173 6.66 -13.06 -26.19
N THR A 174 7.10 -14.14 -25.55
CA THR A 174 7.37 -15.43 -26.24
C THR A 174 6.09 -16.12 -26.75
N ARG A 175 5.03 -16.14 -25.94
CA ARG A 175 3.87 -17.05 -26.12
C ARG A 175 2.50 -16.48 -25.73
N SER A 176 2.40 -15.16 -25.57
CA SER A 176 1.24 -14.45 -25.03
C SER A 176 0.92 -14.84 -23.58
N VAL A 177 -0.11 -14.20 -23.02
CA VAL A 177 -0.76 -14.71 -21.81
C VAL A 177 -1.53 -15.98 -22.17
N THR A 178 -1.19 -17.11 -21.53
CA THR A 178 -1.78 -18.42 -21.84
C THR A 178 -2.91 -18.83 -20.91
N ARG A 179 -2.87 -18.40 -19.64
CA ARG A 179 -3.87 -18.70 -18.62
C ARG A 179 -4.91 -17.59 -18.54
N ASN A 180 -6.18 -17.94 -18.42
CA ASN A 180 -7.28 -17.00 -18.24
C ASN A 180 -7.04 -16.08 -17.03
N LEU A 181 -7.26 -14.79 -17.22
CA LEU A 181 -7.45 -13.83 -16.13
C LEU A 181 -8.87 -14.04 -15.57
N ILE A 182 -9.03 -14.02 -14.24
CA ILE A 182 -10.37 -14.07 -13.63
C ILE A 182 -10.86 -12.64 -13.51
N THR A 183 -11.96 -12.33 -14.18
CA THR A 183 -12.50 -10.99 -14.32
C THR A 183 -13.99 -10.95 -14.01
N HIS A 184 -14.50 -9.76 -13.69
CA HIS A 184 -15.92 -9.52 -13.53
C HIS A 184 -16.26 -8.07 -13.87
N PRO A 185 -17.53 -7.76 -14.22
CA PRO A 185 -17.98 -6.39 -14.37
C PRO A 185 -18.03 -5.69 -13.01
N VAL A 186 -17.81 -4.38 -13.06
CA VAL A 186 -17.88 -3.46 -11.91
C VAL A 186 -18.56 -2.17 -12.35
N GLU A 187 -19.39 -1.62 -11.46
CA GLU A 187 -19.81 -0.24 -11.51
C GLU A 187 -18.84 0.60 -10.65
N ILE A 188 -18.18 1.59 -11.25
CA ILE A 188 -17.33 2.52 -10.53
C ILE A 188 -18.13 3.79 -10.26
N THR A 189 -18.25 4.17 -8.98
CA THR A 189 -18.92 5.40 -8.53
C THR A 189 -17.94 6.34 -7.84
N PHE A 190 -18.29 7.63 -7.81
CA PHE A 190 -17.45 8.69 -7.25
C PHE A 190 -18.21 9.50 -6.18
N GLU A 191 -17.54 9.82 -5.08
CA GLU A 191 -18.14 10.59 -3.97
C GLU A 191 -18.35 12.06 -4.32
N ASP A 192 -17.52 12.61 -5.20
CA ASP A 192 -17.64 13.96 -5.75
C ASP A 192 -18.86 14.16 -6.68
N GLY A 193 -19.68 13.12 -6.87
CA GLY A 193 -20.85 13.14 -7.73
C GLY A 193 -20.54 12.97 -9.21
N THR A 194 -19.29 12.67 -9.58
CA THR A 194 -18.93 12.31 -10.96
C THR A 194 -19.76 11.09 -11.40
N GLU A 195 -20.21 11.14 -12.65
CA GLU A 195 -21.04 10.09 -13.24
C GLU A 195 -20.37 8.70 -13.20
N PRO A 196 -21.14 7.63 -12.93
CA PRO A 196 -20.59 6.29 -12.79
C PRO A 196 -20.15 5.69 -14.13
N ILE A 197 -19.22 4.75 -14.08
CA ILE A 197 -18.73 4.03 -15.27
C ILE A 197 -18.76 2.51 -15.06
N HIS A 198 -19.05 1.76 -16.12
CA HIS A 198 -19.01 0.29 -16.10
C HIS A 198 -17.78 -0.24 -16.83
N VAL A 199 -17.01 -1.09 -16.15
CA VAL A 199 -15.75 -1.65 -16.68
C VAL A 199 -15.59 -3.13 -16.29
N LEU A 200 -14.64 -3.81 -16.93
CA LEU A 200 -14.17 -5.12 -16.47
C LEU A 200 -12.93 -4.95 -15.61
N VAL A 201 -12.95 -5.59 -14.43
CA VAL A 201 -11.78 -5.62 -13.54
C VAL A 201 -11.19 -7.02 -13.47
N VAL A 202 -9.88 -7.09 -13.27
CA VAL A 202 -9.12 -8.33 -13.08
C VAL A 202 -8.92 -8.56 -11.58
N ARG A 203 -9.36 -9.72 -11.07
CA ARG A 203 -9.16 -10.14 -9.67
C ARG A 203 -8.05 -11.18 -9.51
N ASP A 204 -7.91 -12.12 -10.45
CA ASP A 204 -6.72 -12.96 -10.58
C ASP A 204 -5.96 -12.67 -11.87
N GLY A 205 -4.63 -12.72 -11.78
CA GLY A 205 -3.74 -12.51 -12.91
C GLY A 205 -3.34 -11.06 -13.13
N ILE A 206 -3.44 -10.19 -12.12
CA ILE A 206 -3.00 -8.79 -12.22
C ILE A 206 -1.50 -8.70 -12.56
N THR A 207 -0.66 -9.63 -12.10
CA THR A 207 0.75 -9.69 -12.54
C THR A 207 0.88 -10.00 -14.04
N ARG A 208 0.01 -10.85 -14.60
CA ARG A 208 -0.03 -11.12 -16.05
C ARG A 208 -0.55 -9.90 -16.81
N LEU A 209 -1.59 -9.22 -16.30
CA LEU A 209 -2.11 -7.96 -16.85
C LEU A 209 -1.00 -6.89 -16.90
N ALA A 210 -0.38 -6.60 -15.77
CA ALA A 210 0.69 -5.61 -15.67
C ALA A 210 1.90 -5.97 -16.53
N SER A 211 2.26 -7.25 -16.61
CA SER A 211 3.36 -7.71 -17.48
C SER A 211 3.02 -7.61 -18.96
N ALA A 212 1.75 -7.74 -19.36
CA ALA A 212 1.33 -7.49 -20.75
C ALA A 212 1.48 -6.00 -21.11
N TRP A 213 1.17 -5.09 -20.18
CA TRP A 213 1.50 -3.67 -20.33
C TRP A 213 3.00 -3.42 -20.43
N ALA A 214 3.82 -4.15 -19.65
CA ALA A 214 5.28 -4.06 -19.73
C ALA A 214 5.81 -4.51 -21.11
N VAL A 215 5.25 -5.57 -21.68
CA VAL A 215 5.59 -5.98 -23.06
C VAL A 215 5.29 -4.87 -24.07
N LEU A 216 4.14 -4.19 -23.94
CA LEU A 216 3.79 -3.06 -24.82
C LEU A 216 4.69 -1.84 -24.64
N ALA A 217 5.13 -1.57 -23.42
CA ALA A 217 5.98 -0.42 -23.13
C ALA A 217 7.41 -0.61 -23.66
N GLY A 218 7.89 -1.86 -23.76
CA GLY A 218 9.24 -2.18 -24.19
C GLY A 218 10.15 -2.59 -23.03
N HIS A 219 11.29 -3.19 -23.38
CA HIS A 219 12.26 -3.70 -22.41
C HIS A 219 12.83 -2.58 -21.53
N ASP A 220 13.11 -1.42 -22.13
CA ASP A 220 13.78 -0.29 -21.46
C ASP A 220 12.81 0.57 -20.63
N ALA A 221 11.51 0.27 -20.68
CA ALA A 221 10.53 1.00 -19.90
C ALA A 221 10.59 0.60 -18.43
N ASP A 222 10.80 1.58 -17.56
CA ASP A 222 10.70 1.37 -16.11
C ASP A 222 9.24 1.11 -15.68
N THR A 223 9.07 0.61 -14.46
CA THR A 223 7.74 0.25 -13.93
C THR A 223 6.77 1.43 -13.88
N ALA A 224 7.28 2.65 -13.77
CA ALA A 224 6.49 3.88 -13.76
C ALA A 224 5.99 4.25 -15.15
N ALA A 225 6.83 4.17 -16.17
CA ALA A 225 6.45 4.38 -17.56
C ALA A 225 5.39 3.36 -17.99
N VAL A 226 5.52 2.10 -17.57
CA VAL A 226 4.51 1.07 -17.83
C VAL A 226 3.18 1.42 -17.15
N ALA A 227 3.20 1.82 -15.88
CA ALA A 227 2.00 2.20 -15.14
C ALA A 227 1.31 3.43 -15.75
N THR A 228 2.07 4.44 -16.17
CA THR A 228 1.56 5.62 -16.87
C THR A 228 0.94 5.24 -18.21
N LEU A 229 1.63 4.43 -19.03
CA LEU A 229 1.11 3.95 -20.31
C LEU A 229 -0.23 3.23 -20.14
N ALA A 230 -0.33 2.32 -19.17
CA ALA A 230 -1.55 1.58 -18.90
C ALA A 230 -2.68 2.48 -18.41
N THR A 231 -2.37 3.40 -17.51
CA THR A 231 -3.35 4.35 -16.94
C THR A 231 -3.89 5.29 -18.01
N ASP A 232 -3.02 5.86 -18.85
CA ASP A 232 -3.41 6.70 -19.98
C ASP A 232 -4.24 5.93 -21.02
N ALA A 233 -3.87 4.68 -21.28
CA ALA A 233 -4.62 3.83 -22.20
C ALA A 233 -6.02 3.50 -21.67
N LEU A 234 -6.20 3.33 -20.35
CA LEU A 234 -7.46 2.94 -19.72
C LEU A 234 -8.39 4.14 -19.46
N LEU A 235 -7.82 5.25 -19.01
CA LEU A 235 -8.54 6.43 -18.47
C LEU A 235 -8.36 7.70 -19.30
N GLY A 236 -7.59 7.67 -20.39
CA GLY A 236 -7.23 8.86 -21.16
C GLY A 236 -6.11 9.69 -20.52
N SER A 237 -5.60 10.68 -21.25
CA SER A 237 -4.58 11.60 -20.73
C SER A 237 -5.21 12.66 -19.81
N ALA A 238 -4.49 13.06 -18.76
CA ALA A 238 -4.96 14.06 -17.80
C ALA A 238 -5.38 15.40 -18.44
N SER A 239 -4.79 15.76 -19.59
CA SER A 239 -5.11 17.00 -20.33
C SER A 239 -6.49 17.02 -21.00
N THR A 240 -7.22 15.90 -21.03
CA THR A 240 -8.54 15.80 -21.68
C THR A 240 -9.72 15.98 -20.72
N ALA A 241 -9.46 16.24 -19.44
CA ALA A 241 -10.48 16.39 -18.40
C ALA A 241 -11.31 17.69 -18.47
N GLY A 242 -10.98 18.63 -19.37
CA GLY A 242 -11.65 19.92 -19.49
C GLY A 242 -12.56 20.04 -20.71
N ALA A 243 -13.76 19.44 -20.69
CA ALA A 243 -14.90 19.90 -21.49
C ALA A 243 -16.20 19.25 -21.01
N ALA A 244 -17.02 19.99 -20.24
CA ALA A 244 -18.35 19.59 -19.78
C ALA A 244 -19.43 19.58 -20.90
N ALA A 245 -19.06 19.82 -22.15
CA ALA A 245 -19.96 19.79 -23.30
C ALA A 245 -19.65 18.55 -24.14
N GLY A 246 -20.33 17.43 -23.86
CA GLY A 246 -20.11 16.17 -24.57
C GLY A 246 -20.88 14.99 -24.00
N PRO A 247 -20.71 13.79 -24.60
CA PRO A 247 -21.29 12.56 -24.08
C PRO A 247 -20.76 12.24 -22.67
N GLY A 248 -21.48 11.40 -21.91
CA GLY A 248 -21.08 11.01 -20.55
C GLY A 248 -19.68 10.35 -20.47
N LEU A 249 -19.06 10.37 -19.30
CA LEU A 249 -17.70 9.93 -18.96
C LEU A 249 -17.45 8.52 -19.45
N GLY A 250 -18.39 7.60 -19.21
CA GLY A 250 -18.27 6.23 -19.68
C GLY A 250 -18.07 6.14 -21.19
N GLN A 251 -18.78 6.97 -21.97
CA GLN A 251 -18.61 7.06 -23.41
C GLN A 251 -17.29 7.74 -23.79
N ARG A 252 -16.93 8.86 -23.14
CA ARG A 252 -15.64 9.55 -23.39
C ARG A 252 -14.45 8.62 -23.18
N LEU A 253 -14.46 7.84 -22.11
CA LEU A 253 -13.41 6.87 -21.81
C LEU A 253 -13.40 5.72 -22.83
N THR A 254 -14.57 5.24 -23.23
CA THR A 254 -14.70 4.21 -24.27
C THR A 254 -14.12 4.67 -25.61
N ASP A 255 -14.43 5.91 -26.01
CA ASP A 255 -13.93 6.52 -27.25
C ASP A 255 -12.41 6.71 -27.17
N SER A 256 -11.89 7.16 -26.03
CA SER A 256 -10.45 7.28 -25.78
C SER A 256 -9.72 5.94 -25.95
N ARG A 257 -10.28 4.86 -25.37
CA ARG A 257 -9.73 3.50 -25.54
C ARG A 257 -9.78 3.01 -26.98
N ALA A 258 -10.87 3.29 -27.69
CA ALA A 258 -11.01 2.95 -29.11
C ALA A 258 -9.98 3.69 -29.98
N GLN A 259 -9.76 4.99 -29.72
CA GLN A 259 -8.73 5.77 -30.39
C GLN A 259 -7.32 5.21 -30.10
N TRP A 260 -7.02 4.88 -28.85
CA TRP A 260 -5.75 4.26 -28.47
C TRP A 260 -5.53 2.95 -29.24
N ARG A 261 -6.55 2.09 -29.33
CA ARG A 261 -6.47 0.84 -30.11
C ARG A 261 -6.24 1.11 -31.59
N GLN A 262 -6.88 2.12 -32.17
CA GLN A 262 -6.71 2.46 -33.57
C GLN A 262 -5.26 2.89 -33.88
N VAL A 263 -4.63 3.67 -33.00
CA VAL A 263 -3.20 4.02 -33.11
C VAL A 263 -2.33 2.75 -33.06
N ARG A 264 -2.62 1.81 -32.16
CA ARG A 264 -1.89 0.53 -32.09
C ARG A 264 -2.09 -0.35 -33.32
N ARG A 265 -3.28 -0.38 -33.91
CA ARG A 265 -3.53 -1.08 -35.18
C ARG A 265 -2.68 -0.50 -36.31
N GLN A 266 -2.63 0.82 -36.44
CA GLN A 266 -1.82 1.48 -37.46
C GLN A 266 -0.32 1.17 -37.30
N GLN A 267 0.18 1.16 -36.06
CA GLN A 267 1.55 0.76 -35.76
C GLN A 267 1.82 -0.70 -36.12
N PHE A 268 0.93 -1.61 -35.71
CA PHE A 268 1.02 -3.03 -36.05
C PHE A 268 1.03 -3.25 -37.57
N ASP A 269 0.08 -2.65 -38.29
CA ASP A 269 -0.01 -2.78 -39.75
C ASP A 269 1.20 -2.17 -40.46
N GLY A 270 1.82 -1.12 -39.89
CA GLY A 270 3.07 -0.54 -40.39
C GLY A 270 4.24 -1.52 -40.27
N GLU A 271 4.42 -2.10 -39.08
CA GLU A 271 5.50 -3.03 -38.75
C GLU A 271 5.36 -4.40 -39.42
N MET A 272 4.14 -4.78 -39.81
CA MET A 272 3.85 -6.01 -40.54
C MET A 272 4.11 -5.93 -42.05
N LYS A 273 4.35 -4.73 -42.62
CA LYS A 273 4.63 -4.56 -44.07
C LYS A 273 6.04 -4.99 -44.49
N GLY A 274 6.97 -5.14 -43.54
CA GLY A 274 8.33 -5.59 -43.81
C GLY A 274 8.41 -7.07 -44.25
N ALA A 275 9.59 -7.51 -44.70
CA ALA A 275 9.84 -8.92 -45.02
C ALA A 275 9.68 -9.85 -43.81
N THR A 276 9.93 -9.32 -42.61
CA THR A 276 9.67 -9.94 -41.31
C THR A 276 8.96 -8.94 -40.41
N PRO A 277 8.00 -9.37 -39.56
CA PRO A 277 7.40 -8.50 -38.55
C PRO A 277 8.48 -7.88 -37.64
N GLY A 278 8.38 -6.57 -37.39
CA GLY A 278 9.26 -5.90 -36.44
C GLY A 278 8.91 -6.19 -34.97
N LEU A 279 9.78 -5.75 -34.05
CA LEU A 279 9.63 -5.97 -32.61
C LEU A 279 8.29 -5.43 -32.09
N GLN A 280 7.89 -4.23 -32.52
CA GLN A 280 6.64 -3.61 -32.07
C GLN A 280 5.40 -4.39 -32.55
N ALA A 281 5.42 -4.98 -33.75
CA ALA A 281 4.35 -5.90 -34.16
C ALA A 281 4.26 -7.12 -33.25
N ALA A 282 5.41 -7.68 -32.84
CA ALA A 282 5.47 -8.80 -31.92
C ALA A 282 4.92 -8.43 -30.53
N GLN A 283 5.35 -7.30 -29.97
CA GLN A 283 4.86 -6.81 -28.69
C GLN A 283 3.35 -6.63 -28.71
N ILE A 284 2.81 -5.96 -29.75
CA ILE A 284 1.37 -5.73 -29.89
C ILE A 284 0.65 -7.07 -30.06
N ALA A 285 1.08 -7.95 -30.98
CA ALA A 285 0.41 -9.23 -31.22
C ALA A 285 0.28 -10.10 -29.96
N GLN A 286 1.28 -10.07 -29.08
CA GLN A 286 1.34 -10.93 -27.90
C GLN A 286 0.60 -10.38 -26.67
N SER A 287 0.22 -9.10 -26.69
CA SER A 287 -0.34 -8.39 -25.53
C SER A 287 -1.68 -7.70 -25.80
N PHE A 288 -2.02 -7.39 -27.06
CA PHE A 288 -3.23 -6.66 -27.44
C PHE A 288 -4.51 -7.34 -26.92
N VAL A 289 -4.46 -8.67 -26.76
CA VAL A 289 -5.57 -9.49 -26.30
C VAL A 289 -5.10 -10.52 -25.28
N VAL A 290 -5.81 -10.59 -24.17
CA VAL A 290 -5.56 -11.56 -23.11
C VAL A 290 -6.75 -12.51 -22.96
N PRO A 291 -6.52 -13.81 -22.64
CA PRO A 291 -7.61 -14.71 -22.33
C PRO A 291 -8.22 -14.35 -20.97
N ALA A 292 -9.55 -14.35 -20.88
CA ALA A 292 -10.28 -14.01 -19.67
C ALA A 292 -11.46 -14.94 -19.43
N GLN A 293 -11.71 -15.20 -18.16
CA GLN A 293 -12.91 -15.79 -17.63
C GLN A 293 -13.70 -14.67 -16.95
N ILE A 294 -14.81 -14.27 -17.56
CA ILE A 294 -15.65 -13.17 -17.07
C ILE A 294 -16.82 -13.77 -16.31
N ALA A 295 -16.92 -13.52 -15.00
CA ALA A 295 -18.09 -13.89 -14.22
C ALA A 295 -19.30 -13.04 -14.67
N VAL A 296 -20.39 -13.70 -15.05
CA VAL A 296 -21.60 -13.05 -15.60
C VAL A 296 -22.89 -13.52 -14.93
N GLY A 297 -22.80 -14.57 -14.11
CA GLY A 297 -23.93 -15.09 -13.34
C GLY A 297 -23.48 -15.59 -11.98
N ILE A 298 -24.38 -15.45 -11.02
CA ILE A 298 -24.22 -15.93 -9.65
C ILE A 298 -25.57 -16.45 -9.16
N GLU A 299 -25.54 -17.56 -8.45
CA GLU A 299 -26.71 -18.12 -7.78
C GLU A 299 -26.30 -18.52 -6.36
N GLY A 300 -26.92 -17.92 -5.35
CA GLY A 300 -26.74 -18.36 -3.96
C GLY A 300 -27.49 -19.66 -3.72
N HIS A 301 -26.89 -20.60 -2.98
CA HIS A 301 -27.57 -21.84 -2.60
C HIS A 301 -28.61 -21.61 -1.50
N ASP A 302 -29.70 -22.38 -1.54
CA ASP A 302 -30.75 -22.35 -0.51
C ASP A 302 -30.20 -22.69 0.89
N GLY A 303 -30.74 -22.03 1.93
CA GLY A 303 -30.35 -22.25 3.32
C GLY A 303 -29.17 -21.41 3.82
N ARG A 304 -28.73 -20.40 3.05
CA ARG A 304 -27.62 -19.52 3.44
C ARG A 304 -28.08 -18.22 4.10
N VAL A 305 -27.21 -17.72 4.98
CA VAL A 305 -27.43 -16.58 5.88
C VAL A 305 -26.55 -15.36 5.52
N LEU A 306 -25.67 -15.46 4.52
CA LEU A 306 -24.98 -14.27 4.01
C LEU A 306 -25.99 -13.32 3.35
N SER A 307 -25.79 -12.02 3.54
CA SER A 307 -26.58 -11.03 2.80
C SER A 307 -26.37 -11.24 1.30
N PRO A 308 -27.40 -11.04 0.46
CA PRO A 308 -27.27 -11.20 -0.99
C PRO A 308 -26.15 -10.36 -1.61
N GLU A 309 -25.85 -9.20 -1.02
CA GLU A 309 -24.74 -8.32 -1.42
C GLU A 309 -23.36 -8.99 -1.26
N ASP A 310 -23.22 -9.90 -0.30
CA ASP A 310 -21.92 -10.48 0.04
C ASP A 310 -21.56 -11.70 -0.81
N ILE A 311 -22.57 -12.37 -1.37
CA ILE A 311 -22.44 -13.68 -2.02
C ILE A 311 -21.47 -13.61 -3.20
N PHE A 312 -21.55 -12.58 -4.04
CA PHE A 312 -20.74 -12.54 -5.26
C PHE A 312 -19.26 -12.25 -4.98
N ASP A 313 -18.94 -11.23 -4.19
CA ASP A 313 -17.54 -10.95 -3.82
C ASP A 313 -16.93 -12.11 -3.02
N ASP A 314 -17.71 -12.77 -2.16
CA ASP A 314 -17.28 -14.00 -1.48
C ASP A 314 -17.00 -15.15 -2.43
N ALA A 315 -17.90 -15.38 -3.38
CA ALA A 315 -17.74 -16.42 -4.39
C ALA A 315 -16.46 -16.21 -5.21
N ILE A 316 -16.21 -14.97 -5.66
CA ILE A 316 -14.97 -14.63 -6.37
C ILE A 316 -13.75 -14.87 -5.49
N ARG A 317 -13.73 -14.38 -4.24
CA ARG A 317 -12.61 -14.62 -3.30
C ARG A 317 -12.36 -16.10 -3.06
N SER A 318 -13.40 -16.92 -3.00
CA SER A 318 -13.29 -18.38 -2.88
C SER A 318 -12.59 -19.01 -4.09
N VAL A 319 -12.91 -18.58 -5.32
CA VAL A 319 -12.19 -19.04 -6.53
C VAL A 319 -10.71 -18.62 -6.45
N LEU A 320 -10.43 -17.37 -6.05
CA LEU A 320 -9.06 -16.87 -5.90
C LEU A 320 -8.26 -17.69 -4.89
N ALA A 321 -8.86 -18.00 -3.73
CA ALA A 321 -8.22 -18.79 -2.69
C ALA A 321 -7.84 -20.19 -3.22
N SER A 322 -8.73 -20.86 -3.97
CA SER A 322 -8.43 -22.16 -4.59
C SER A 322 -7.22 -22.08 -5.53
N VAL A 323 -7.16 -21.04 -6.37
CA VAL A 323 -6.03 -20.82 -7.28
C VAL A 323 -4.72 -20.59 -6.52
N HIS A 324 -4.74 -19.88 -5.41
CA HIS A 324 -3.53 -19.52 -4.66
C HIS A 324 -3.06 -20.57 -3.65
N VAL A 325 -3.87 -21.57 -3.34
CA VAL A 325 -3.42 -22.79 -2.68
C VAL A 325 -2.58 -23.65 -3.64
N GLU A 326 -2.95 -23.73 -4.92
CA GLU A 326 -2.34 -24.66 -5.88
C GLU A 326 -1.09 -24.12 -6.60
N PHE A 327 -0.99 -22.81 -6.85
CA PHE A 327 0.01 -22.27 -7.78
C PHE A 327 1.08 -21.36 -7.15
N LYS A 328 0.67 -20.35 -6.38
CA LYS A 328 1.58 -19.43 -5.69
C LYS A 328 0.92 -18.97 -4.41
N GLN A 329 1.43 -19.48 -3.29
CA GLN A 329 0.94 -19.14 -1.95
C GLN A 329 0.96 -17.62 -1.76
N TRP A 330 -0.13 -17.10 -1.19
CA TRP A 330 -0.19 -15.72 -0.72
C TRP A 330 0.81 -15.48 0.40
N ASP A 331 1.12 -14.21 0.67
CA ASP A 331 1.81 -13.83 1.89
C ASP A 331 0.96 -14.17 3.14
N ALA A 332 1.63 -14.40 4.27
CA ALA A 332 0.99 -14.83 5.51
C ALA A 332 -0.13 -13.87 5.96
N ALA A 333 0.02 -12.55 5.82
CA ALA A 333 -1.00 -11.61 6.25
C ALA A 333 -2.27 -11.70 5.40
N ALA A 334 -2.14 -11.85 4.08
CA ALA A 334 -3.29 -12.03 3.18
C ALA A 334 -3.99 -13.37 3.41
N GLN A 335 -3.22 -14.45 3.62
CA GLN A 335 -3.77 -15.75 4.03
C GLN A 335 -4.54 -15.62 5.35
N ASN A 336 -4.00 -14.88 6.31
CA ASN A 336 -4.59 -14.72 7.63
C ASN A 336 -5.93 -13.97 7.56
N VAL A 337 -6.01 -12.85 6.80
CA VAL A 337 -7.27 -12.12 6.55
C VAL A 337 -8.31 -13.04 5.89
N GLU A 338 -7.92 -13.79 4.86
CA GLU A 338 -8.83 -14.71 4.18
C GLU A 338 -9.36 -15.79 5.12
N VAL A 339 -8.48 -16.40 5.92
CA VAL A 339 -8.86 -17.47 6.86
C VAL A 339 -9.89 -17.00 7.88
N ILE A 340 -9.65 -15.86 8.53
CA ILE A 340 -10.55 -15.37 9.59
C ILE A 340 -11.86 -14.82 9.04
N THR A 341 -11.83 -14.12 7.89
CA THR A 341 -13.05 -13.60 7.27
C THR A 341 -13.92 -14.73 6.74
N ARG A 342 -13.32 -15.77 6.16
CA ARG A 342 -14.04 -17.00 5.76
C ARG A 342 -14.55 -17.79 6.97
N ALA A 343 -13.78 -17.87 8.06
CA ALA A 343 -14.24 -18.50 9.29
C ALA A 343 -15.49 -17.80 9.85
N LEU A 344 -15.49 -16.47 9.92
CA LEU A 344 -16.63 -15.67 10.38
C LEU A 344 -17.84 -15.86 9.46
N LYS A 345 -17.65 -15.89 8.14
CA LYS A 345 -18.72 -16.18 7.18
C LYS A 345 -19.34 -17.56 7.38
N ARG A 346 -18.53 -18.60 7.59
CA ARG A 346 -19.04 -19.96 7.84
C ARG A 346 -19.94 -20.00 9.08
N ILE A 347 -19.57 -19.25 10.12
CA ILE A 347 -20.38 -19.16 11.35
C ILE A 347 -21.69 -18.43 11.07
N ILE A 348 -21.64 -17.30 10.35
CA ILE A 348 -22.86 -16.58 9.92
C ILE A 348 -23.77 -17.54 9.14
N GLN A 349 -23.22 -18.27 8.16
CA GLN A 349 -23.95 -19.22 7.32
C GLN A 349 -24.56 -20.40 8.08
N GLN A 350 -23.99 -20.80 9.22
CA GLN A 350 -24.57 -21.86 10.05
C GLN A 350 -25.89 -21.44 10.70
N GLY A 351 -26.17 -20.12 10.78
CA GLY A 351 -27.42 -19.60 11.35
C GLY A 351 -27.61 -20.02 12.81
N ASP A 352 -26.52 -20.13 13.56
CA ASP A 352 -26.56 -20.56 14.97
C ASP A 352 -27.37 -19.54 15.78
N PRO A 353 -28.48 -19.97 16.43
CA PRO A 353 -29.39 -19.06 17.11
C PRO A 353 -28.78 -18.37 18.34
N ARG A 354 -27.58 -18.79 18.79
CA ARG A 354 -26.84 -18.11 19.85
C ARG A 354 -26.40 -16.70 19.46
N TRP A 355 -26.31 -16.42 18.16
CA TRP A 355 -25.84 -15.14 17.65
C TRP A 355 -26.92 -14.45 16.83
N ASN A 356 -26.98 -13.13 16.95
CA ASN A 356 -27.72 -12.33 16.01
C ASN A 356 -26.94 -12.26 14.70
N THR A 357 -27.54 -12.78 13.64
CA THR A 357 -26.99 -12.74 12.28
C THR A 357 -26.63 -11.32 11.84
N ALA A 358 -27.48 -10.33 12.11
CA ALA A 358 -27.25 -8.96 11.68
C ALA A 358 -26.00 -8.37 12.36
N ASP A 359 -25.83 -8.65 13.65
CA ASP A 359 -24.68 -8.17 14.42
C ASP A 359 -23.38 -8.81 13.90
N LEU A 360 -23.39 -10.12 13.63
CA LEU A 360 -22.21 -10.80 13.05
C LEU A 360 -21.90 -10.31 11.62
N GLN A 361 -22.93 -10.00 10.82
CA GLN A 361 -22.74 -9.39 9.49
C GLN A 361 -22.11 -8.00 9.60
N ALA A 362 -22.51 -7.20 10.59
CA ALA A 362 -21.93 -5.88 10.82
C ALA A 362 -20.47 -5.98 11.32
N VAL A 363 -20.17 -6.91 12.23
CA VAL A 363 -18.79 -7.24 12.66
C VAL A 363 -17.93 -7.66 11.46
N TYR A 364 -18.47 -8.51 10.59
CA TYR A 364 -17.82 -8.92 9.36
C TYR A 364 -17.57 -7.71 8.44
N GLY A 365 -18.58 -6.86 8.23
CA GLY A 365 -18.48 -5.63 7.43
C GLY A 365 -17.39 -4.67 7.92
N LEU A 366 -17.29 -4.46 9.23
CA LEU A 366 -16.20 -3.69 9.84
C LEU A 366 -14.84 -4.37 9.64
N ALA A 367 -14.76 -5.69 9.80
CA ALA A 367 -13.51 -6.45 9.67
C ALA A 367 -12.93 -6.37 8.24
N VAL A 368 -13.79 -6.40 7.22
CA VAL A 368 -13.38 -6.27 5.80
C VAL A 368 -13.33 -4.84 5.28
N GLY A 369 -13.68 -3.84 6.11
CA GLY A 369 -13.66 -2.42 5.75
C GLY A 369 -14.80 -1.97 4.83
N ARG A 370 -15.91 -2.72 4.78
CA ARG A 370 -17.13 -2.33 4.06
C ARG A 370 -17.92 -1.27 4.80
N ILE A 371 -17.94 -1.38 6.13
CA ILE A 371 -18.52 -0.38 7.00
C ILE A 371 -17.40 0.59 7.38
N PRO A 372 -17.51 1.89 7.08
CA PRO A 372 -16.50 2.88 7.44
C PRO A 372 -16.43 3.05 8.96
N VAL A 373 -15.27 3.49 9.43
CA VAL A 373 -14.99 3.68 10.87
C VAL A 373 -15.99 4.64 11.53
N THR A 374 -16.45 5.66 10.79
CA THR A 374 -17.42 6.67 11.23
C THR A 374 -18.81 6.10 11.51
N GLU A 375 -19.15 4.93 10.95
CA GLU A 375 -20.42 4.25 11.16
C GLU A 375 -20.39 3.25 12.34
N LEU A 376 -19.25 3.10 13.03
CA LEU A 376 -19.12 2.28 14.24
C LEU A 376 -20.23 2.55 15.29
N PRO A 377 -20.63 3.81 15.59
CA PRO A 377 -21.68 4.09 16.56
C PRO A 377 -23.05 3.50 16.16
N GLN A 378 -23.30 3.33 14.87
CA GLN A 378 -24.55 2.75 14.36
C GLN A 378 -24.54 1.22 14.48
N VAL A 379 -23.37 0.60 14.31
CA VAL A 379 -23.20 -0.87 14.39
C VAL A 379 -23.34 -1.38 15.83
N PHE A 380 -22.69 -0.72 16.78
CA PHE A 380 -22.66 -1.14 18.19
C PHE A 380 -23.50 -0.23 19.08
N GLY A 381 -24.52 0.44 18.52
CA GLY A 381 -25.30 1.46 19.19
C GLY A 381 -25.82 1.04 20.57
N GLY A 382 -25.56 1.91 21.56
CA GLY A 382 -25.98 1.85 22.95
C GLY A 382 -25.82 3.25 23.57
N GLU A 383 -26.29 3.48 24.80
CA GLU A 383 -26.02 4.72 25.54
C GLU A 383 -24.96 4.46 26.63
N PRO A 384 -23.78 5.11 26.60
CA PRO A 384 -23.28 6.03 25.55
C PRO A 384 -22.83 5.29 24.27
N ALA A 385 -22.95 5.96 23.12
CA ALA A 385 -22.51 5.40 21.85
C ALA A 385 -20.98 5.43 21.74
N PRO A 386 -20.34 4.44 21.09
CA PRO A 386 -18.90 4.46 20.92
C PRO A 386 -18.45 5.57 19.97
N PRO A 387 -17.29 6.21 20.21
CA PRO A 387 -16.74 7.16 19.26
C PRO A 387 -16.38 6.47 17.93
N GLY A 388 -16.68 7.14 16.81
CA GLY A 388 -16.40 6.66 15.45
C GLY A 388 -14.92 6.74 15.05
N THR A 389 -14.00 6.31 15.91
CA THR A 389 -12.55 6.40 15.68
C THR A 389 -11.92 5.05 15.36
N ALA A 390 -10.75 5.08 14.72
CA ALA A 390 -10.06 3.85 14.31
C ALA A 390 -9.66 2.97 15.51
N LEU A 391 -9.27 3.59 16.63
CA LEU A 391 -8.94 2.87 17.85
C LEU A 391 -10.18 2.17 18.42
N TRP A 392 -11.31 2.87 18.48
CA TRP A 392 -12.57 2.28 18.94
C TRP A 392 -13.05 1.15 18.03
N ARG A 393 -12.88 1.25 16.69
CA ARG A 393 -13.12 0.12 15.78
C ARG A 393 -12.31 -1.11 16.20
N ALA A 394 -11.03 -0.94 16.57
CA ALA A 394 -10.20 -2.04 17.01
C ALA A 394 -10.67 -2.64 18.34
N VAL A 395 -11.03 -1.79 19.32
CA VAL A 395 -11.57 -2.22 20.62
C VAL A 395 -12.81 -3.09 20.44
N TYR A 396 -13.77 -2.63 19.63
CA TYR A 396 -15.01 -3.35 19.38
C TYR A 396 -14.83 -4.63 18.55
N LEU A 397 -13.95 -4.62 17.54
CA LEU A 397 -13.63 -5.84 16.78
C LEU A 397 -12.96 -6.89 17.67
N VAL A 398 -12.03 -6.49 18.54
CA VAL A 398 -11.44 -7.42 19.51
C VAL A 398 -12.52 -7.97 20.44
N SER A 399 -13.32 -7.11 21.08
CA SER A 399 -14.40 -7.56 21.97
C SER A 399 -15.36 -8.53 21.30
N ALA A 400 -15.84 -8.21 20.10
CA ALA A 400 -16.78 -9.05 19.36
C ALA A 400 -16.16 -10.41 19.01
N LEU A 401 -14.94 -10.43 18.45
CA LEU A 401 -14.29 -11.65 17.97
C LEU A 401 -13.69 -12.51 19.08
N THR A 402 -13.60 -11.99 20.32
CA THR A 402 -13.10 -12.72 21.48
C THR A 402 -14.19 -13.14 22.46
N GLN A 403 -15.48 -13.02 22.11
CA GLN A 403 -16.56 -13.61 22.91
C GLN A 403 -16.34 -15.14 23.02
N PRO A 404 -16.39 -15.77 24.21
CA PRO A 404 -15.87 -17.11 24.43
C PRO A 404 -16.38 -18.18 23.47
N ASP A 405 -17.71 -18.24 23.28
CA ASP A 405 -18.33 -19.20 22.38
C ASP A 405 -17.97 -18.93 20.90
N LEU A 406 -17.95 -17.65 20.49
CA LEU A 406 -17.62 -17.27 19.11
C LEU A 406 -16.14 -17.51 18.82
N LEU A 407 -15.28 -17.23 19.79
CA LEU A 407 -13.84 -17.41 19.71
C LEU A 407 -13.48 -18.88 19.46
N GLU A 408 -14.06 -19.82 20.20
CA GLU A 408 -13.80 -21.25 19.97
C GLU A 408 -14.34 -21.70 18.61
N LEU A 409 -15.53 -21.25 18.20
CA LEU A 409 -16.07 -21.53 16.87
C LEU A 409 -15.17 -20.98 15.75
N LEU A 410 -14.70 -19.74 15.89
CA LEU A 410 -13.80 -19.11 14.92
C LEU A 410 -12.48 -19.87 14.83
N LYS A 411 -11.92 -20.28 15.96
CA LYS A 411 -10.70 -21.09 16.01
C LYS A 411 -10.88 -22.45 15.33
N ASP A 412 -12.03 -23.10 15.52
CA ASP A 412 -12.35 -24.37 14.89
C ASP A 412 -12.56 -24.24 13.38
N GLN A 413 -13.27 -23.21 12.92
CA GLN A 413 -13.45 -22.93 11.50
C GLN A 413 -12.12 -22.54 10.84
N ALA A 414 -11.33 -21.67 11.47
CA ALA A 414 -10.02 -21.27 10.97
C ALA A 414 -9.05 -22.47 10.89
N LYS A 415 -9.10 -23.39 11.86
CA LYS A 415 -8.37 -24.67 11.82
C LYS A 415 -8.82 -25.52 10.62
N ALA A 416 -10.13 -25.66 10.40
CA ALA A 416 -10.67 -26.43 9.29
C ALA A 416 -10.23 -25.85 7.93
N ILE A 417 -10.15 -24.51 7.82
CA ILE A 417 -9.69 -23.83 6.59
C ILE A 417 -8.18 -24.01 6.38
N LYS A 418 -7.35 -23.85 7.42
CA LYS A 418 -5.89 -23.99 7.32
C LYS A 418 -5.41 -25.45 7.20
N GLY A 419 -6.28 -26.44 7.40
CA GLY A 419 -5.92 -27.87 7.29
C GLY A 419 -4.87 -28.36 8.29
N GLY A 420 -4.77 -27.73 9.47
CA GLY A 420 -3.63 -27.88 10.39
C GLY A 420 -3.95 -28.26 11.85
N GLN A 421 -2.94 -28.11 12.72
CA GLN A 421 -3.03 -28.35 14.18
C GLN A 421 -3.98 -27.37 14.89
N ARG A 422 -4.29 -27.65 16.16
CA ARG A 422 -5.18 -26.83 17.00
C ARG A 422 -4.78 -25.34 16.95
N MET A 423 -5.74 -24.47 16.63
CA MET A 423 -5.52 -23.03 16.61
C MET A 423 -5.22 -22.53 18.03
N SER A 424 -3.99 -22.06 18.25
CA SER A 424 -3.57 -21.45 19.52
C SER A 424 -4.02 -20.00 19.61
N MET A 425 -3.98 -19.40 20.81
CA MET A 425 -4.31 -17.98 20.97
C MET A 425 -3.32 -17.07 20.23
N LYS A 426 -2.03 -17.46 20.18
CA LYS A 426 -1.02 -16.77 19.37
C LYS A 426 -1.34 -16.84 17.88
N GLY A 427 -1.74 -18.02 17.40
CA GLY A 427 -2.19 -18.21 16.02
C GLY A 427 -3.46 -17.40 15.71
N PHE A 428 -4.40 -17.28 16.65
CA PHE A 428 -5.58 -16.43 16.50
C PHE A 428 -5.22 -14.94 16.49
N GLY A 429 -4.31 -14.49 17.36
CA GLY A 429 -3.77 -13.13 17.34
C GLY A 429 -3.12 -12.78 15.99
N GLU A 430 -2.39 -13.72 15.39
CA GLU A 430 -1.83 -13.59 14.04
C GLU A 430 -2.90 -13.36 12.95
N LEU A 431 -4.10 -13.94 13.13
CA LEU A 431 -5.25 -13.70 12.25
C LEU A 431 -5.84 -12.30 12.42
N LEU A 432 -5.89 -11.79 13.66
CA LEU A 432 -6.51 -10.50 13.98
C LEU A 432 -5.67 -9.30 13.56
N GLY A 433 -4.34 -9.37 13.67
CA GLY A 433 -3.46 -8.22 13.42
C GLY A 433 -3.77 -7.45 12.12
N PRO A 434 -3.86 -8.12 10.97
CA PRO A 434 -4.25 -7.49 9.70
C PRO A 434 -5.71 -6.99 9.63
N ILE A 435 -6.65 -7.49 10.43
CA ILE A 435 -8.00 -6.87 10.49
C ILE A 435 -7.96 -5.57 11.29
N ILE A 436 -7.19 -5.60 12.38
CA ILE A 436 -7.10 -4.50 13.33
C ILE A 436 -6.36 -3.31 12.72
N ASP A 437 -5.21 -3.54 12.07
CA ASP A 437 -4.39 -2.46 11.52
C ASP A 437 -4.99 -1.78 10.27
N LEU A 438 -6.08 -2.32 9.70
CA LEU A 438 -6.68 -1.87 8.44
C LEU A 438 -6.80 -0.33 8.30
N PRO A 439 -7.30 0.44 9.30
CA PRO A 439 -7.53 1.87 9.13
C PRO A 439 -6.26 2.74 9.11
N TRP A 440 -5.18 2.31 9.77
CA TRP A 440 -3.95 3.11 9.91
C TRP A 440 -2.74 2.47 9.25
N ARG A 441 -2.86 1.25 8.73
CA ARG A 441 -1.80 0.51 8.05
C ARG A 441 -1.08 1.45 7.09
N ALA A 442 -1.84 2.17 6.26
CA ALA A 442 -1.29 3.06 5.23
C ALA A 442 -0.38 4.18 5.77
N LYS A 443 -0.73 4.73 6.92
CA LYS A 443 0.03 5.82 7.55
C LYS A 443 1.18 5.28 8.41
N LYS A 444 1.04 4.06 8.97
CA LYS A 444 2.02 3.40 9.85
C LYS A 444 2.85 2.30 9.18
N LYS A 445 3.19 2.48 7.89
CA LYS A 445 3.93 1.47 7.08
C LYS A 445 5.23 0.99 7.73
N LEU A 446 6.00 1.92 8.29
CA LEU A 446 7.36 1.64 8.80
C LEU A 446 7.37 0.66 9.97
N VAL A 447 6.25 0.53 10.69
CA VAL A 447 6.15 -0.29 11.91
C VAL A 447 5.13 -1.42 11.80
N THR A 448 4.37 -1.51 10.70
CA THR A 448 3.30 -2.51 10.50
C THR A 448 3.80 -3.94 10.66
N LYS A 449 5.01 -4.26 10.18
CA LYS A 449 5.60 -5.61 10.30
C LYS A 449 5.85 -5.97 11.78
N GLN A 450 6.39 -5.03 12.55
CA GLN A 450 6.67 -5.17 13.97
C GLN A 450 5.35 -5.30 14.76
N ALA A 451 4.35 -4.48 14.43
CA ALA A 451 3.02 -4.56 15.04
C ALA A 451 2.37 -5.94 14.80
N ARG A 452 2.41 -6.47 13.57
CA ARG A 452 1.87 -7.82 13.27
C ARG A 452 2.65 -8.94 13.95
N ASN A 453 3.96 -8.78 14.11
CA ASN A 453 4.77 -9.72 14.89
C ASN A 453 4.38 -9.71 16.38
N ALA A 454 4.00 -8.55 16.92
CA ALA A 454 3.47 -8.44 18.29
C ALA A 454 2.11 -9.16 18.42
N TRP A 455 1.24 -9.04 17.41
CA TRP A 455 -0.01 -9.81 17.32
C TRP A 455 0.22 -11.33 17.26
N ASN A 456 1.20 -11.79 16.48
CA ASN A 456 1.63 -13.20 16.47
C ASN A 456 2.21 -13.65 17.83
N ASN A 457 2.70 -12.70 18.63
CA ASN A 457 3.14 -12.95 20.00
C ASN A 457 1.99 -12.79 21.04
N GLY A 458 0.73 -12.94 20.59
CA GLY A 458 -0.47 -12.90 21.42
C GLY A 458 -1.21 -11.58 21.38
N GLY A 459 -0.57 -10.48 20.93
CA GLY A 459 -1.20 -9.16 20.85
C GLY A 459 -1.87 -8.76 22.17
N VAL A 460 -3.07 -8.21 22.08
CA VAL A 460 -3.89 -7.82 23.26
C VAL A 460 -4.66 -9.00 23.89
N LEU A 461 -4.48 -10.23 23.41
CA LEU A 461 -5.25 -11.40 23.83
C LEU A 461 -4.70 -12.01 25.14
N SER A 462 -4.86 -11.26 26.24
CA SER A 462 -4.62 -11.77 27.60
C SER A 462 -5.73 -12.74 28.03
N ALA A 463 -5.51 -13.48 29.12
CA ALA A 463 -6.52 -14.41 29.63
C ALA A 463 -7.87 -13.71 29.89
N ASP A 464 -7.84 -12.52 30.47
CA ASP A 464 -9.03 -11.74 30.81
C ASP A 464 -9.81 -11.28 29.58
N VAL A 465 -9.14 -10.89 28.49
CA VAL A 465 -9.79 -10.43 27.25
C VAL A 465 -10.54 -11.57 26.55
N THR A 466 -10.11 -12.82 26.78
CA THR A 466 -10.72 -14.02 26.17
C THR A 466 -11.88 -14.61 26.96
N GLN A 467 -12.24 -14.02 28.12
CA GLN A 467 -13.32 -14.48 29.00
C GLN A 467 -14.68 -13.82 28.72
N GLY A 468 -14.78 -13.00 27.67
CA GLY A 468 -15.98 -12.23 27.36
C GLY A 468 -16.04 -10.95 28.18
N TRP A 469 -16.31 -9.83 27.49
CA TRP A 469 -16.32 -8.50 28.06
C TRP A 469 -17.06 -7.53 27.15
N THR A 470 -17.50 -6.41 27.73
CA THR A 470 -18.20 -5.34 26.99
C THR A 470 -17.33 -4.08 27.04
N PRO A 471 -17.04 -3.43 25.89
CA PRO A 471 -16.32 -2.16 25.91
C PRO A 471 -17.10 -1.10 26.69
N VAL A 472 -16.40 -0.24 27.43
CA VAL A 472 -16.98 0.91 28.13
C VAL A 472 -16.66 2.18 27.34
N PRO A 473 -17.59 2.72 26.53
CA PRO A 473 -17.31 3.87 25.67
C PRO A 473 -16.94 5.12 26.46
N THR A 474 -15.94 5.84 25.97
CA THR A 474 -15.50 7.12 26.52
C THR A 474 -14.76 7.95 25.48
N GLU A 475 -14.79 9.27 25.65
CA GLU A 475 -13.94 10.21 24.90
C GLU A 475 -12.56 10.39 25.58
N ASP A 476 -12.44 10.03 26.86
CA ASP A 476 -11.21 10.13 27.64
C ASP A 476 -10.98 8.85 28.44
N PHE A 477 -9.98 8.07 28.04
CA PHE A 477 -9.64 6.79 28.67
C PHE A 477 -9.19 6.93 30.14
N THR A 478 -8.73 8.10 30.60
CA THR A 478 -8.32 8.28 32.01
C THR A 478 -9.50 8.16 32.97
N THR A 479 -10.72 8.45 32.50
CA THR A 479 -11.97 8.28 33.26
C THR A 479 -12.26 6.84 33.65
N LEU A 480 -11.65 5.86 32.96
CA LEU A 480 -11.83 4.43 33.23
C LEU A 480 -10.92 3.89 34.34
N ILE A 481 -9.91 4.66 34.78
CA ILE A 481 -8.89 4.18 35.73
C ILE A 481 -9.51 3.89 37.09
N GLU A 482 -10.29 4.83 37.64
CA GLU A 482 -10.95 4.65 38.93
C GLU A 482 -11.89 3.44 38.90
N LEU A 483 -12.66 3.27 37.82
CA LEU A 483 -13.53 2.11 37.63
C LEU A 483 -12.71 0.81 37.60
N ALA A 484 -11.60 0.78 36.86
CA ALA A 484 -10.75 -0.40 36.73
C ALA A 484 -10.07 -0.78 38.06
N MET A 485 -9.60 0.21 38.83
CA MET A 485 -9.02 -0.01 40.16
C MET A 485 -10.06 -0.51 41.17
N ASN A 486 -11.31 -0.02 41.06
CA ASN A 486 -12.44 -0.46 41.87
C ASN A 486 -13.03 -1.82 41.45
N GLY A 487 -12.36 -2.55 40.54
CA GLY A 487 -12.72 -3.92 40.17
C GLY A 487 -13.72 -4.03 39.01
N ASN A 488 -13.98 -2.97 38.25
CA ASN A 488 -14.74 -3.08 37.01
C ASN A 488 -13.89 -3.76 35.92
N ASP A 489 -14.16 -5.05 35.67
CA ASP A 489 -13.45 -5.86 34.68
C ASP A 489 -13.55 -5.30 33.25
N ASP A 490 -14.71 -4.75 32.87
CA ASP A 490 -14.97 -4.22 31.53
C ASP A 490 -14.19 -2.93 31.25
N ALA A 491 -14.12 -2.02 32.23
CA ALA A 491 -13.27 -0.83 32.16
C ALA A 491 -11.78 -1.21 32.03
N ARG A 492 -11.35 -2.21 32.82
CA ARG A 492 -9.98 -2.72 32.80
C ARG A 492 -9.61 -3.36 31.45
N ARG A 493 -10.50 -4.17 30.88
CA ARG A 493 -10.30 -4.81 29.57
C ARG A 493 -10.38 -3.80 28.43
N THR A 494 -11.23 -2.78 28.54
CA THR A 494 -11.26 -1.64 27.62
C THR A 494 -9.91 -0.93 27.58
N LEU A 495 -9.32 -0.60 28.74
CA LEU A 495 -7.98 -0.02 28.84
C LEU A 495 -6.90 -0.97 28.28
N ALA A 496 -6.96 -2.25 28.63
CA ALA A 496 -6.00 -3.25 28.16
C ALA A 496 -5.98 -3.35 26.62
N VAL A 497 -7.16 -3.34 25.99
CA VAL A 497 -7.28 -3.44 24.54
C VAL A 497 -6.96 -2.12 23.86
N ALA A 498 -7.53 -0.99 24.30
CA ALA A 498 -7.29 0.31 23.67
C ALA A 498 -5.81 0.72 23.80
N GLY A 499 -5.27 0.73 25.02
CA GLY A 499 -3.86 1.07 25.27
C GLY A 499 -2.91 0.04 24.65
N GLY A 500 -3.24 -1.25 24.72
CA GLY A 500 -2.45 -2.31 24.11
C GLY A 500 -2.37 -2.19 22.58
N VAL A 501 -3.49 -1.90 21.91
CA VAL A 501 -3.52 -1.65 20.46
C VAL A 501 -2.69 -0.43 20.11
N ALA A 502 -2.81 0.67 20.86
CA ALA A 502 -2.04 1.89 20.63
C ALA A 502 -0.52 1.62 20.72
N LEU A 503 -0.07 0.99 21.81
CA LEU A 503 1.34 0.64 22.03
C LEU A 503 1.89 -0.31 20.95
N ILE A 504 1.10 -1.30 20.51
CA ILE A 504 1.49 -2.22 19.43
C ILE A 504 1.58 -1.49 18.07
N ALA A 505 0.55 -0.70 17.74
CA ALA A 505 0.45 0.00 16.47
C ALA A 505 1.57 1.03 16.28
N ASP A 506 2.01 1.66 17.38
CA ASP A 506 3.08 2.65 17.41
C ASP A 506 4.44 2.12 17.83
N LYS A 507 4.63 0.79 17.80
CA LYS A 507 5.94 0.14 18.05
C LYS A 507 6.55 0.48 19.43
N LEU A 508 5.72 0.82 20.39
CA LEU A 508 6.10 0.95 21.81
C LEU A 508 5.94 -0.37 22.57
N LEU A 509 5.37 -1.39 21.91
CA LEU A 509 5.35 -2.76 22.38
C LEU A 509 5.54 -3.72 21.20
N THR A 510 6.68 -4.41 21.16
CA THR A 510 7.03 -5.32 20.07
C THR A 510 7.29 -6.74 20.56
N ARG A 511 7.48 -7.69 19.62
CA ARG A 511 7.95 -9.03 19.96
C ARG A 511 9.43 -8.97 20.35
N ASN A 512 9.71 -9.26 21.62
CA ASN A 512 11.07 -9.35 22.14
C ASN A 512 11.87 -10.50 21.48
N VAL A 513 12.78 -10.18 20.57
CA VAL A 513 13.77 -11.12 19.99
C VAL A 513 15.10 -11.04 20.73
N GLY A 514 15.98 -12.03 20.56
CA GLY A 514 17.13 -12.24 21.44
C GLY A 514 18.14 -11.09 21.56
N SER A 515 18.20 -10.19 20.57
CA SER A 515 19.07 -9.03 20.51
C SER A 515 18.59 -7.79 21.29
N SER A 516 17.35 -7.79 21.80
CA SER A 516 16.76 -6.64 22.50
C SER A 516 16.99 -6.64 24.03
N LEU A 517 17.49 -7.75 24.58
CA LEU A 517 17.84 -7.86 26.01
C LEU A 517 19.16 -7.12 26.29
N GLY A 518 19.15 -6.16 27.22
CA GLY A 518 20.36 -5.46 27.65
C GLY A 518 20.85 -4.38 26.68
N ALA A 519 20.15 -4.13 25.58
CA ALA A 519 20.37 -2.94 24.76
C ALA A 519 19.98 -1.67 25.55
N ARG A 520 20.64 -0.54 25.27
CA ARG A 520 20.32 0.75 25.91
C ARG A 520 18.84 1.10 25.67
N LYS A 521 18.19 1.68 26.68
CA LYS A 521 16.78 2.12 26.68
C LYS A 521 16.39 2.87 25.40
N GLU A 522 17.22 3.82 25.00
CA GLU A 522 17.05 4.68 23.81
C GLU A 522 17.18 3.93 22.46
N LYS A 523 17.73 2.70 22.45
CA LYS A 523 17.93 1.88 21.25
C LYS A 523 16.86 0.79 21.08
N GLY A 524 15.76 0.86 21.82
CA GLY A 524 14.68 -0.14 21.77
C GLY A 524 14.98 -1.43 22.54
N GLY A 525 15.75 -1.32 23.64
CA GLY A 525 16.00 -2.44 24.54
C GLY A 525 14.84 -2.66 25.53
N VAL A 526 14.76 -3.88 26.09
CA VAL A 526 13.81 -4.22 27.15
C VAL A 526 14.51 -4.77 28.39
N PRO A 527 13.97 -4.52 29.61
CA PRO A 527 14.61 -4.98 30.85
C PRO A 527 14.58 -6.50 31.01
N PHE A 528 13.54 -7.16 30.49
CA PHE A 528 13.43 -8.62 30.50
C PHE A 528 12.54 -9.09 29.35
N ARG A 529 12.65 -10.38 29.01
CA ARG A 529 11.76 -11.01 28.02
C ARG A 529 10.38 -11.27 28.64
N SER A 530 9.36 -10.81 27.95
CA SER A 530 7.96 -11.16 28.17
C SER A 530 7.24 -11.26 26.82
N ASP A 531 6.20 -12.09 26.76
CA ASP A 531 5.28 -12.11 25.62
C ASP A 531 4.38 -10.86 25.69
N VAL A 532 3.96 -10.33 24.54
CA VAL A 532 3.20 -9.08 24.40
C VAL A 532 1.90 -9.11 25.20
N ASN A 533 1.15 -10.22 25.10
CA ASN A 533 -0.10 -10.36 25.86
C ASN A 533 0.14 -10.41 27.38
N LYS A 534 1.31 -10.88 27.83
CA LYS A 534 1.69 -10.90 29.25
C LYS A 534 2.12 -9.52 29.75
N VAL A 535 2.75 -8.70 28.90
CA VAL A 535 3.01 -7.29 29.23
C VAL A 535 1.68 -6.55 29.42
N ILE A 536 0.73 -6.71 28.50
CA ILE A 536 -0.59 -6.07 28.60
C ILE A 536 -1.36 -6.58 29.82
N GLU A 537 -1.36 -7.89 30.09
CA GLU A 537 -1.95 -8.49 31.29
C GLU A 537 -1.34 -7.93 32.59
N GLY A 538 -0.03 -7.64 32.59
CA GLY A 538 0.66 -7.04 33.72
C GLY A 538 0.29 -5.57 33.93
N LEU A 539 0.22 -4.80 32.85
CA LEU A 539 -0.17 -3.38 32.88
C LEU A 539 -1.62 -3.19 33.30
N SER A 540 -2.51 -4.10 32.90
CA SER A 540 -3.94 -3.96 33.17
C SER A 540 -4.37 -4.49 34.54
N LYS A 541 -3.47 -4.93 35.43
CA LYS A 541 -3.87 -5.44 36.76
C LYS A 541 -4.56 -4.34 37.60
N PRO A 542 -5.62 -4.67 38.37
CA PRO A 542 -6.29 -3.69 39.23
C PRO A 542 -5.34 -3.02 40.25
N THR A 543 -4.31 -3.75 40.68
CA THR A 543 -3.32 -3.29 41.66
C THR A 543 -2.15 -2.52 41.02
N ASN A 544 -2.14 -2.34 39.70
CA ASN A 544 -1.05 -1.70 38.97
C ASN A 544 -1.52 -0.35 38.41
N GLU A 545 -1.67 0.65 39.29
CA GLU A 545 -2.11 2.00 38.90
C GLU A 545 -1.21 2.63 37.83
N LEU A 546 0.12 2.48 37.94
CA LEU A 546 1.08 2.94 36.94
C LEU A 546 0.80 2.32 35.56
N GLY A 547 0.52 1.02 35.53
CA GLY A 547 0.17 0.30 34.31
C GLY A 547 -1.14 0.77 33.69
N LEU A 548 -2.17 1.01 34.51
CA LEU A 548 -3.47 1.51 34.06
C LEU A 548 -3.36 2.91 33.46
N TRP A 549 -2.63 3.82 34.11
CA TRP A 549 -2.34 5.15 33.57
C TRP A 549 -1.55 5.08 32.26
N THR A 550 -0.56 4.18 32.17
CA THR A 550 0.22 3.98 30.94
C THR A 550 -0.68 3.55 29.77
N LEU A 551 -1.63 2.64 30.01
CA LEU A 551 -2.59 2.20 29.01
C LEU A 551 -3.58 3.31 28.62
N ALA A 552 -4.11 4.04 29.59
CA ALA A 552 -5.08 5.11 29.38
C ALA A 552 -4.48 6.28 28.59
N LEU A 553 -3.31 6.77 29.01
CA LEU A 553 -2.61 7.84 28.29
C LEU A 553 -2.20 7.39 26.90
N ALA A 554 -1.70 6.17 26.74
CA ALA A 554 -1.40 5.65 25.41
C ALA A 554 -2.63 5.63 24.48
N ALA A 555 -3.79 5.22 25.00
CA ALA A 555 -5.03 5.20 24.24
C ALA A 555 -5.52 6.61 23.85
N ASN A 556 -5.48 7.59 24.76
CA ASN A 556 -5.84 8.99 24.50
C ASN A 556 -4.90 9.65 23.48
N THR A 557 -3.61 9.33 23.57
CA THR A 557 -2.59 9.90 22.71
C THR A 557 -2.74 9.33 21.29
N PHE A 558 -3.16 8.07 21.09
CA PHE A 558 -3.21 7.39 19.78
C PHE A 558 -3.73 8.22 18.58
N ARG A 559 -2.85 8.49 17.60
CA ARG A 559 -3.24 9.08 16.30
C ARG A 559 -3.20 8.04 15.20
N SER A 560 -4.31 7.82 14.49
CA SER A 560 -4.38 6.84 13.41
C SER A 560 -3.62 7.27 12.14
N ASN A 561 -3.43 8.58 11.95
CA ASN A 561 -2.91 9.15 10.72
C ASN A 561 -1.40 9.43 10.73
N ASP A 562 -0.70 9.18 11.85
CA ASP A 562 0.71 9.53 12.01
C ASP A 562 1.49 8.54 12.91
N LEU A 563 2.81 8.57 12.87
CA LEU A 563 3.71 7.80 13.73
C LEU A 563 4.37 8.69 14.78
N PRO A 564 4.46 8.26 16.05
CA PRO A 564 5.04 9.11 17.07
C PRO A 564 6.57 9.14 16.96
N GLN A 565 7.19 10.26 17.31
CA GLN A 565 8.64 10.44 17.16
C GLN A 565 9.46 9.44 17.98
N ASN A 566 8.95 8.97 19.12
CA ASN A 566 9.60 7.99 19.98
C ASN A 566 9.41 6.52 19.52
N SER A 567 8.75 6.24 18.39
CA SER A 567 8.59 4.88 17.85
C SER A 567 9.78 4.36 17.03
N VAL A 568 10.60 5.26 16.47
CA VAL A 568 11.70 4.91 15.54
C VAL A 568 12.97 5.69 15.87
N PRO A 569 14.16 5.11 15.68
CA PRO A 569 15.42 5.84 15.87
C PRO A 569 15.45 7.08 14.96
N LYS A 570 15.97 8.22 15.45
CA LYS A 570 16.07 9.48 14.67
C LYS A 570 16.65 9.26 13.26
N GLN A 571 17.61 8.35 13.10
CA GLN A 571 18.24 8.00 11.81
C GLN A 571 17.30 7.29 10.80
N SER A 572 16.19 6.71 11.24
CA SER A 572 15.15 6.14 10.38
C SER A 572 14.09 7.17 9.96
N LEU A 573 14.06 8.32 10.64
CA LEU A 573 13.25 9.49 10.28
C LEU A 573 14.02 10.44 9.35
N THR A 574 15.35 10.46 9.36
CA THR A 574 16.21 11.35 8.56
C THR A 574 16.24 11.08 7.04
N GLY A 575 15.30 10.31 6.50
CA GLY A 575 15.11 10.14 5.04
C GLY A 575 13.69 10.47 4.55
N LYS A 576 12.80 10.82 5.47
CA LYS A 576 11.46 11.35 5.21
C LYS A 576 11.25 12.41 6.27
N GLU A 577 11.51 13.66 5.91
CA GLU A 577 11.14 14.77 6.79
C GLU A 577 9.67 14.62 7.18
N SER A 578 9.43 14.71 8.49
CA SER A 578 8.11 15.02 9.01
C SER A 578 7.65 16.27 8.26
N VAL A 579 6.56 16.16 7.50
CA VAL A 579 5.84 17.31 6.97
C VAL A 579 5.72 18.31 8.13
N GLU A 580 6.20 19.54 7.96
CA GLU A 580 5.97 20.60 8.94
C GLU A 580 4.48 20.66 9.20
N SER A 581 4.12 20.23 10.39
CA SER A 581 2.77 20.29 10.89
C SER A 581 2.82 21.34 11.99
N ASP A 582 1.93 22.33 11.91
CA ASP A 582 1.71 23.31 12.98
C ASP A 582 1.33 22.62 14.30
N GLU A 583 0.92 21.34 14.24
CA GLU A 583 0.75 20.53 15.44
C GLU A 583 2.09 20.01 15.96
N PRO A 584 2.36 20.18 17.27
CA PRO A 584 3.56 19.65 17.89
C PRO A 584 3.67 18.14 17.64
N PRO A 585 4.90 17.64 17.48
CA PRO A 585 5.12 16.27 17.09
C PRO A 585 4.47 15.30 18.07
N TYR A 586 3.84 14.31 17.48
CA TYR A 586 3.11 13.30 18.21
C TYR A 586 4.08 12.43 19.05
N ILE A 587 3.95 12.43 20.38
CA ILE A 587 4.84 11.72 21.32
C ILE A 587 4.00 11.08 22.43
N TYR A 588 4.39 9.87 22.84
CA TYR A 588 3.89 9.24 24.07
C TYR A 588 4.76 9.62 25.26
N PHE A 589 4.16 9.98 26.38
CA PHE A 589 4.89 10.39 27.58
C PHE A 589 4.94 9.28 28.64
N LYS A 590 6.03 9.26 29.39
CA LYS A 590 6.20 8.37 30.53
C LYS A 590 5.30 8.85 31.68
N VAL A 591 4.67 7.91 32.37
CA VAL A 591 3.79 8.19 33.50
C VAL A 591 4.57 8.45 34.78
N ASP A 592 4.11 9.44 35.55
CA ASP A 592 4.51 9.70 36.93
C ASP A 592 3.24 9.83 37.80
N LEU A 593 3.08 8.95 38.79
CA LEU A 593 1.91 8.96 39.67
C LEU A 593 1.92 10.10 40.69
N ASP A 594 3.03 10.80 40.86
CA ASP A 594 3.16 11.92 41.79
C ASP A 594 2.89 13.27 41.10
N ALA A 595 2.92 13.32 39.76
CA ALA A 595 2.59 14.50 38.96
C ALA A 595 1.07 14.74 38.89
N GLU A 596 0.65 16.00 38.74
CA GLU A 596 -0.77 16.39 38.67
C GLU A 596 -1.43 15.90 37.37
N ASP A 597 -0.75 16.09 36.24
CA ASP A 597 -1.15 15.61 34.92
C ASP A 597 -0.74 14.15 34.64
N ARG A 598 -0.11 13.51 35.63
CA ARG A 598 0.44 12.16 35.58
C ARG A 598 1.56 11.95 34.56
N ILE A 599 2.21 13.03 34.11
CA ILE A 599 3.31 12.98 33.13
C ILE A 599 4.64 13.21 33.84
N ALA A 600 5.60 12.32 33.60
CA ALA A 600 6.95 12.47 34.10
C ALA A 600 7.67 13.63 33.39
N VAL A 601 8.33 14.48 34.16
CA VAL A 601 9.20 15.56 33.65
C VAL A 601 10.66 15.29 34.03
N ASP A 602 11.60 15.75 33.21
CA ASP A 602 13.02 15.71 33.51
C ASP A 602 13.46 16.86 34.45
N ALA A 603 14.77 16.97 34.70
CA ALA A 603 15.32 17.99 35.59
C ALA A 603 15.10 19.43 35.09
N ASP A 604 14.85 19.60 33.79
CA ASP A 604 14.59 20.89 33.16
C ASP A 604 13.07 21.17 33.02
N GLY A 605 12.22 20.27 33.54
CA GLY A 605 10.76 20.39 33.48
C GLY A 605 10.16 19.94 32.16
N VAL A 606 10.92 19.24 31.30
CA VAL A 606 10.44 18.79 29.99
C VAL A 606 9.80 17.39 30.11
N PRO A 607 8.63 17.16 29.50
CA PRO A 607 7.99 15.84 29.49
C PRO A 607 8.89 14.73 28.95
N VAL A 608 9.01 13.64 29.69
CA VAL A 608 9.88 12.51 29.36
C VAL A 608 9.16 11.56 28.38
N PRO A 609 9.77 11.22 27.23
CA PRO A 609 9.17 10.29 26.28
C PRO A 609 9.11 8.86 26.83
N LEU A 610 8.02 8.16 26.51
CA LEU A 610 7.82 6.74 26.81
C LEU A 610 8.62 5.88 25.84
N TYR A 611 9.31 4.85 26.32
CA TYR A 611 9.96 3.85 25.48
C TYR A 611 9.44 2.44 25.78
N GLU A 612 9.68 1.50 24.86
CA GLU A 612 9.31 0.08 25.04
C GLU A 612 9.86 -0.50 26.35
N TRP A 613 11.04 -0.05 26.78
CA TRP A 613 11.59 -0.39 28.09
C TRP A 613 10.63 -0.06 29.23
N ASP A 614 10.08 1.17 29.24
CA ASP A 614 9.20 1.68 30.32
C ASP A 614 7.90 0.89 30.38
N VAL A 615 7.35 0.56 29.20
CA VAL A 615 6.15 -0.27 29.07
C VAL A 615 6.38 -1.65 29.67
N VAL A 616 7.49 -2.32 29.33
CA VAL A 616 7.80 -3.65 29.87
C VAL A 616 8.10 -3.57 31.36
N ALA A 617 8.77 -2.53 31.83
CA ALA A 617 9.08 -2.37 33.25
C ALA A 617 7.83 -2.14 34.10
N ALA A 618 6.90 -1.30 33.64
CA ALA A 618 5.63 -1.04 34.33
C ALA A 618 4.74 -2.29 34.37
N SER A 619 4.93 -3.27 33.48
CA SER A 619 4.11 -4.48 33.44
C SER A 619 4.38 -5.48 34.58
N ASP A 620 5.58 -5.49 35.14
CA ASP A 620 5.95 -6.42 36.21
C ASP A 620 6.94 -5.76 37.20
N PRO A 621 6.42 -4.96 38.15
CA PRO A 621 7.24 -4.26 39.13
C PRO A 621 8.11 -5.19 39.99
N ASP A 622 7.59 -6.38 40.34
CA ASP A 622 8.30 -7.37 41.14
C ASP A 622 9.51 -7.94 40.40
N ARG A 623 9.36 -8.22 39.10
CA ARG A 623 10.46 -8.69 38.26
C ARG A 623 11.46 -7.57 37.99
N MET A 624 10.99 -6.33 37.83
CA MET A 624 11.88 -5.17 37.72
C MET A 624 12.77 -4.98 38.95
N ALA A 625 12.21 -5.12 40.15
CA ALA A 625 12.97 -5.03 41.40
C ALA A 625 14.10 -6.08 41.49
N LYS A 626 13.95 -7.23 40.82
CA LYS A 626 14.97 -8.30 40.75
C LYS A 626 16.04 -8.07 39.67
N VAL A 627 15.75 -7.23 38.67
CA VAL A 627 16.67 -6.88 37.58
C VAL A 627 17.51 -5.65 37.92
N ALA A 628 17.03 -4.78 38.82
CA ALA A 628 17.81 -3.66 39.33
C ALA A 628 19.05 -4.18 40.12
N PRO A 629 20.28 -3.77 39.78
CA PRO A 629 21.44 -4.10 40.59
C PRO A 629 21.29 -3.47 41.99
N PRO A 630 21.72 -4.13 43.08
CA PRO A 630 21.76 -3.48 44.38
C PRO A 630 22.70 -2.27 44.27
N MET A 631 22.21 -1.07 44.61
CA MET A 631 23.04 0.13 44.69
C MET A 631 24.19 -0.15 45.67
N VAL A 632 25.39 -0.37 45.14
CA VAL A 632 26.62 -0.25 45.92
C VAL A 632 26.81 1.25 46.13
N VAL A 633 26.49 1.71 47.32
CA VAL A 633 26.90 3.03 47.82
C VAL A 633 28.42 3.02 47.86
N ILE A 634 29.06 3.62 46.85
CA ILE A 634 30.49 3.91 46.90
C ILE A 634 30.63 5.14 47.81
N PRO A 635 31.26 5.04 48.98
CA PRO A 635 31.48 6.21 49.82
C PRO A 635 32.46 7.17 49.12
N PRO A 636 32.35 8.49 49.36
CA PRO A 636 33.15 9.48 48.65
C PRO A 636 34.65 9.30 48.94
N PRO A 637 35.53 9.55 47.96
CA PRO A 637 36.97 9.37 48.14
C PRO A 637 37.53 10.39 49.13
N ALA A 638 38.35 9.91 50.07
CA ALA A 638 39.11 10.75 50.99
C ALA A 638 40.18 11.56 50.23
N PRO A 639 40.55 12.77 50.71
CA PRO A 639 41.51 13.61 50.02
C PRO A 639 42.93 13.04 50.08
N PRO A 640 43.77 13.24 49.03
CA PRO A 640 45.11 12.70 48.99
C PRO A 640 46.07 13.51 49.87
N ALA A 641 46.84 12.81 50.69
CA ALA A 641 48.04 13.35 51.34
C ALA A 641 49.29 13.02 50.50
N PRO A 642 50.34 13.86 50.55
CA PRO A 642 51.45 13.84 49.60
C PRO A 642 52.58 12.91 50.05
N ASN A 643 53.29 12.28 49.11
CA ASN A 643 54.74 12.43 48.95
C ASN A 643 55.34 11.49 47.90
N GLU A 644 56.22 12.09 47.10
CA GLU A 644 57.57 11.67 46.73
C GLU A 644 57.97 10.20 46.93
N GLY A 645 58.56 9.59 45.89
CA GLY A 645 59.38 8.40 46.09
C GLY A 645 59.58 7.53 44.85
N THR A 646 60.63 7.84 44.12
CA THR A 646 61.24 7.14 42.98
C THR A 646 61.52 5.65 43.20
N THR A 647 61.72 4.93 42.08
CA THR A 647 62.43 3.65 41.84
C THR A 647 61.61 2.36 42.00
N SER A 648 61.81 1.28 41.22
CA SER A 648 62.44 0.98 39.92
C SER A 648 62.38 -0.55 39.79
N ASN A 649 62.19 -1.06 38.56
CA ASN A 649 62.57 -2.40 38.05
C ASN A 649 61.83 -3.61 38.67
N GLY A 650 61.41 -4.62 37.91
CA GLY A 650 61.69 -5.01 36.53
C GLY A 650 61.68 -6.55 36.46
N GLU A 651 61.45 -7.06 35.24
CA GLU A 651 61.78 -8.43 34.76
C GLU A 651 60.82 -9.60 35.08
N THR A 652 60.43 -10.51 34.16
CA THR A 652 60.32 -10.57 32.67
C THR A 652 59.67 -11.92 32.28
N GLU A 653 59.34 -12.06 30.98
CA GLU A 653 59.12 -13.28 30.15
C GLU A 653 57.64 -13.65 29.87
N SER A 654 57.02 -13.26 28.72
CA SER A 654 57.23 -13.57 27.27
C SER A 654 56.52 -14.90 26.87
N VAL A 655 55.74 -15.02 25.78
CA VAL A 655 56.13 -15.00 24.35
C VAL A 655 54.90 -14.96 23.39
N GLN A 656 54.94 -13.98 22.45
CA GLN A 656 54.65 -13.95 20.98
C GLN A 656 53.32 -14.52 20.38
N SER A 657 52.72 -13.97 19.30
CA SER A 657 53.26 -13.27 18.10
C SER A 657 52.22 -12.32 17.43
N GLY A 658 52.68 -11.20 16.88
CA GLY A 658 51.98 -10.28 15.94
C GLY A 658 52.00 -10.78 14.47
N PRO A 659 52.00 -9.93 13.40
CA PRO A 659 52.49 -8.52 13.30
C PRO A 659 51.59 -7.49 12.51
N LEU A 660 51.54 -6.18 12.87
CA LEU A 660 52.33 -4.96 12.44
C LEU A 660 51.74 -4.24 11.17
N VAL A 661 51.78 -2.91 10.91
CA VAL A 661 52.47 -1.67 11.43
C VAL A 661 51.95 -0.45 10.61
N ASP A 662 51.49 0.65 11.23
CA ASP A 662 52.13 1.98 11.59
C ASP A 662 51.90 3.10 10.53
N GLU A 663 51.34 4.27 10.90
CA GLU A 663 51.94 5.46 11.56
C GLU A 663 52.98 6.18 10.68
N SER A 664 52.96 7.50 10.43
CA SER A 664 52.94 8.69 11.31
C SER A 664 52.96 9.95 10.38
N GLY A 665 52.74 11.23 10.74
CA GLY A 665 52.55 11.97 11.99
C GLY A 665 52.47 13.51 11.72
N GLU A 666 51.93 14.24 12.71
CA GLU A 666 52.26 15.61 13.24
C GLU A 666 52.29 16.88 12.33
N THR A 667 51.34 17.83 12.44
CA THR A 667 51.12 19.00 13.36
C THR A 667 51.84 20.32 12.99
N SER A 668 51.06 21.41 12.86
CA SER A 668 51.44 22.79 13.29
C SER A 668 50.23 23.76 13.29
N ASP A 669 50.28 24.72 14.21
CA ASP A 669 49.26 25.64 14.74
C ASP A 669 49.08 27.02 14.02
N VAL A 670 47.87 27.58 14.17
CA VAL A 670 47.46 29.00 14.48
C VAL A 670 47.49 30.16 13.43
N ALA A 671 46.43 31.02 13.58
CA ALA A 671 46.16 32.41 13.15
C ALA A 671 45.42 32.62 11.81
N ASP A 672 44.14 33.01 11.77
CA ASP A 672 43.48 34.31 12.10
C ASP A 672 43.54 35.36 10.97
N SER A 673 42.37 35.99 10.76
CA SER A 673 42.07 37.24 10.06
C SER A 673 41.97 37.31 8.52
N GLY A 674 40.81 37.82 8.04
CA GLY A 674 40.78 38.75 6.90
C GLY A 674 39.79 38.48 5.77
N THR A 675 38.52 38.86 5.92
CA THR A 675 37.69 39.37 4.81
C THR A 675 38.22 40.73 4.35
N PRO A 676 38.18 41.06 3.04
CA PRO A 676 37.18 42.02 2.53
C PRO A 676 36.62 41.62 1.13
N LEU A 677 35.31 41.71 0.87
CA LEU A 677 34.53 42.86 0.36
C LEU A 677 34.71 43.22 -1.15
N PHE A 678 33.56 43.27 -1.85
CA PHE A 678 33.22 43.94 -3.13
C PHE A 678 33.73 43.29 -4.45
N GLN A 679 33.07 43.36 -5.63
CA GLN A 679 31.87 44.07 -6.10
C GLN A 679 31.41 43.49 -7.46
N TYR A 680 30.11 43.63 -7.77
CA TYR A 680 29.47 43.37 -9.06
C TYR A 680 30.03 44.18 -10.25
N GLY A 681 29.89 43.64 -11.46
CA GLY A 681 30.05 44.39 -12.72
C GLY A 681 29.38 43.70 -13.92
N THR A 682 28.22 44.25 -14.31
CA THR A 682 27.37 43.99 -15.49
C THR A 682 28.06 44.12 -16.85
N ILE A 683 27.69 43.27 -17.82
CA ILE A 683 27.61 43.61 -19.26
C ILE A 683 26.33 42.98 -19.84
N ASP A 684 25.60 43.82 -20.58
CA ASP A 684 24.32 43.59 -21.25
C ASP A 684 24.51 43.36 -22.77
N ALA A 685 23.52 42.71 -23.38
CA ALA A 685 23.10 42.66 -24.79
C ALA A 685 23.96 41.96 -25.88
N GLY A 686 23.35 40.96 -26.55
CA GLY A 686 23.85 40.44 -27.84
C GLY A 686 23.15 39.21 -28.47
N VAL A 687 21.83 39.28 -28.71
CA VAL A 687 21.00 38.59 -29.73
C VAL A 687 21.50 37.27 -30.37
N GLY A 688 20.75 36.18 -30.16
CA GLY A 688 20.81 34.96 -30.98
C GLY A 688 19.73 33.93 -30.61
N THR A 689 18.57 34.02 -31.27
CA THR A 689 17.37 33.20 -31.09
C THR A 689 17.59 31.72 -31.43
N VAL A 690 17.37 30.80 -30.49
CA VAL A 690 17.02 29.40 -30.78
C VAL A 690 15.87 28.98 -29.86
N VAL A 691 14.79 28.50 -30.49
CA VAL A 691 13.52 28.08 -29.90
C VAL A 691 13.72 26.88 -28.97
N GLY A 692 13.31 26.98 -27.71
CA GLY A 692 13.38 25.89 -26.73
C GLY A 692 12.46 26.11 -25.53
N ALA A 693 11.40 25.30 -25.47
CA ALA A 693 10.55 24.97 -24.32
C ALA A 693 10.30 26.06 -23.25
N SER A 694 9.25 26.85 -23.44
CA SER A 694 8.63 27.58 -22.32
C SER A 694 7.97 26.59 -21.37
N PHE A 695 8.50 26.50 -20.15
CA PHE A 695 7.91 25.79 -19.03
C PHE A 695 6.60 26.46 -18.61
N PRO A 696 5.47 25.72 -18.45
CA PRO A 696 4.36 26.24 -17.69
C PRO A 696 4.75 26.24 -16.22
N GLY A 697 4.69 27.40 -15.57
CA GLY A 697 4.76 27.51 -14.12
C GLY A 697 3.59 26.77 -13.45
N PRO A 698 3.72 26.40 -12.17
CA PRO A 698 2.66 25.69 -11.45
C PRO A 698 1.41 26.58 -11.39
N ARG A 699 0.28 26.02 -11.78
CA ARG A 699 -1.03 26.61 -11.49
C ARG A 699 -1.42 26.15 -10.10
N ASP A 700 -1.80 27.10 -9.25
CA ASP A 700 -2.58 26.84 -8.05
C ASP A 700 -3.82 26.00 -8.45
N GLU A 701 -4.08 24.91 -7.72
CA GLU A 701 -5.13 23.88 -7.89
C GLU A 701 -4.70 22.45 -8.35
N ASP A 702 -3.42 22.05 -8.21
CA ASP A 702 -3.07 20.63 -8.37
C ASP A 702 -3.28 19.84 -7.07
N VAL A 703 -4.25 18.91 -7.08
CA VAL A 703 -4.43 17.85 -6.07
C VAL A 703 -3.08 17.15 -5.85
N PRO A 704 -2.60 16.96 -4.61
CA PRO A 704 -1.25 16.47 -4.36
C PRO A 704 -1.01 15.09 -4.98
N VAL A 705 -0.05 15.03 -5.90
CA VAL A 705 0.39 13.80 -6.57
C VAL A 705 1.03 12.84 -5.55
N PRO A 706 0.69 11.54 -5.55
CA PRO A 706 1.26 10.58 -4.61
C PRO A 706 2.80 10.59 -4.59
N PRO A 707 3.45 10.44 -3.41
CA PRO A 707 4.92 10.47 -3.30
C PRO A 707 5.64 9.50 -4.23
N SER A 708 5.08 8.30 -4.43
CA SER A 708 5.63 7.29 -5.35
C SER A 708 5.68 7.78 -6.81
N GLN A 709 4.68 8.52 -7.26
CA GLN A 709 4.64 9.12 -8.59
C GLN A 709 5.63 10.29 -8.71
N ARG A 710 5.71 11.15 -7.68
CA ARG A 710 6.74 12.21 -7.63
C ARG A 710 8.14 11.62 -7.71
N ALA A 711 8.45 10.63 -6.88
CA ALA A 711 9.73 9.93 -6.88
C ALA A 711 10.03 9.27 -8.24
N ALA A 712 9.02 8.69 -8.89
CA ALA A 712 9.18 8.15 -10.25
C ALA A 712 9.50 9.24 -11.29
N ALA A 713 8.81 10.39 -11.23
CA ALA A 713 9.11 11.53 -12.08
C ALA A 713 10.55 12.02 -11.88
N HIS A 714 11.00 12.14 -10.63
CA HIS A 714 12.39 12.52 -10.32
C HIS A 714 13.41 11.51 -10.86
N ARG A 715 13.18 10.19 -10.67
CA ARG A 715 14.06 9.16 -11.23
C ARG A 715 14.15 9.25 -12.75
N LYS A 716 13.03 9.52 -13.42
CA LYS A 716 13.00 9.69 -14.88
C LYS A 716 13.81 10.91 -15.31
N THR A 717 13.65 12.06 -14.64
CA THR A 717 14.43 13.26 -14.91
C THR A 717 15.93 13.00 -14.74
N LEU A 718 16.32 12.35 -13.64
CA LEU A 718 17.72 11.98 -13.39
C LEU A 718 18.26 11.05 -14.48
N HIS A 719 17.49 10.02 -14.86
CA HIS A 719 17.91 9.07 -15.89
C HIS A 719 18.12 9.76 -17.24
N LEU A 720 17.20 10.64 -17.65
CA LEU A 720 17.34 11.43 -18.87
C LEU A 720 18.55 12.36 -18.83
N GLY A 721 18.80 13.00 -17.68
CA GLY A 721 20.00 13.84 -17.48
C GLY A 721 21.30 13.04 -17.59
N VAL A 722 21.37 11.88 -16.95
CA VAL A 722 22.55 10.98 -17.02
C VAL A 722 22.75 10.44 -18.43
N GLN A 723 21.68 10.05 -19.12
CA GLN A 723 21.77 9.59 -20.51
C GLN A 723 22.26 10.70 -21.44
N GLY A 724 21.73 11.93 -21.30
CA GLY A 724 22.21 13.08 -22.05
C GLY A 724 23.70 13.38 -21.77
N ALA A 725 24.16 13.22 -20.53
CA ALA A 725 25.58 13.34 -20.18
C ALA A 725 26.44 12.29 -20.87
N ARG A 726 25.97 11.04 -20.88
CA ARG A 726 26.66 9.92 -21.52
C ARG A 726 26.73 10.09 -23.02
N ASP A 727 25.61 10.44 -23.67
CA ASP A 727 25.57 10.68 -25.11
C ASP A 727 26.53 11.81 -25.51
N ALA A 728 26.64 12.85 -24.67
CA ALA A 728 27.62 13.93 -24.88
C ALA A 728 29.08 13.46 -24.72
N LEU A 729 29.38 12.59 -23.74
CA LEU A 729 30.71 11.99 -23.57
C LEU A 729 31.06 11.03 -24.71
N ASP A 730 30.12 10.21 -25.15
CA ASP A 730 30.30 9.30 -26.28
C ASP A 730 30.51 10.10 -27.58
N HIS A 731 29.84 11.26 -27.74
CA HIS A 731 30.11 12.17 -28.85
C HIS A 731 31.52 12.77 -28.80
N LEU A 732 32.01 13.15 -27.61
CA LEU A 732 33.40 13.60 -27.44
C LEU A 732 34.43 12.50 -27.77
N HIS A 733 34.18 11.26 -27.34
CA HIS A 733 35.04 10.13 -27.67
C HIS A 733 34.99 9.75 -29.16
N ALA A 734 33.85 9.93 -29.82
CA ALA A 734 33.72 9.71 -31.26
C ALA A 734 34.48 10.75 -32.10
N LEU A 735 34.85 11.90 -31.52
CA LEU A 735 35.75 12.88 -32.17
C LEU A 735 37.23 12.45 -32.09
N GLU A 736 37.60 11.50 -31.22
CA GLU A 736 38.98 11.04 -31.00
C GLU A 736 39.64 10.40 -32.25
N PRO A 737 38.93 9.62 -33.11
CA PRO A 737 39.51 9.05 -34.32
C PRO A 737 39.55 10.00 -35.53
N GLU A 738 38.76 11.08 -35.55
CA GLU A 738 38.75 12.06 -36.67
C GLU A 738 39.91 13.06 -36.59
N VAL A 739 40.60 13.14 -35.44
CA VAL A 739 41.59 14.19 -35.16
C VAL A 739 43.05 13.69 -35.28
N GLY A 740 43.32 12.38 -35.21
CA GLY A 740 44.68 11.84 -35.24
C GLY A 740 45.59 12.43 -34.12
N ASP A 741 46.91 12.33 -34.25
CA ASP A 741 47.93 12.86 -33.28
C ASP A 741 47.96 14.41 -33.17
N HIS A 742 46.85 15.09 -33.46
CA HIS A 742 46.71 16.52 -33.27
C HIS A 742 45.79 16.80 -32.09
N THR A 743 46.16 17.79 -31.27
CA THR A 743 45.32 18.27 -30.18
C THR A 743 43.96 18.67 -30.76
N PRO A 744 42.83 18.07 -30.33
CA PRO A 744 41.54 18.39 -30.91
C PRO A 744 41.22 19.86 -30.71
N ILE A 745 41.08 20.60 -31.81
CA ILE A 745 40.39 21.88 -31.82
C ILE A 745 38.91 21.53 -31.73
N VAL A 746 38.43 21.29 -30.51
CA VAL A 746 37.00 21.17 -30.27
C VAL A 746 36.37 22.52 -30.64
N PRO A 747 35.46 22.58 -31.62
CA PRO A 747 34.77 23.82 -31.96
C PRO A 747 34.13 24.40 -30.69
N VAL A 748 34.33 25.69 -30.44
CA VAL A 748 33.88 26.36 -29.20
C VAL A 748 32.36 26.16 -29.00
N ASP A 749 31.59 26.10 -30.08
CA ASP A 749 30.16 25.82 -30.06
C ASP A 749 29.81 24.41 -29.54
N GLN A 750 30.66 23.40 -29.78
CA GLN A 750 30.49 22.06 -29.22
C GLN A 750 30.88 22.01 -27.74
N LEU A 751 31.96 22.69 -27.35
CA LEU A 751 32.32 22.88 -25.94
C LEU A 751 31.25 23.66 -25.18
N ASP A 752 30.67 24.69 -25.80
CA ASP A 752 29.56 25.47 -25.25
C ASP A 752 28.29 24.62 -25.14
N HIS A 753 28.02 23.74 -26.09
CA HIS A 753 26.90 22.81 -26.01
C HIS A 753 27.08 21.81 -24.88
N LEU A 754 28.29 21.26 -24.72
CA LEU A 754 28.61 20.33 -23.64
C LEU A 754 28.61 21.01 -22.28
N HIS A 755 29.14 22.23 -22.20
CA HIS A 755 29.06 23.07 -21.02
C HIS A 755 27.60 23.39 -20.68
N LYS A 756 26.74 23.71 -21.66
CA LYS A 756 25.30 23.90 -21.45
C LYS A 756 24.60 22.64 -20.94
N LEU A 757 24.95 21.46 -21.46
CA LEU A 757 24.41 20.18 -20.95
C LEU A 757 24.88 19.91 -19.52
N LEU A 758 26.15 20.16 -19.21
CA LEU A 758 26.74 19.93 -17.89
C LEU A 758 26.22 20.94 -16.86
N VAL A 759 26.06 22.20 -17.25
CA VAL A 759 25.35 23.23 -16.48
C VAL A 759 23.89 22.88 -16.33
N GLY A 760 23.23 22.33 -17.36
CA GLY A 760 21.87 21.83 -17.32
C GLY A 760 21.70 20.71 -16.30
N ILE A 761 22.60 19.73 -16.29
CA ILE A 761 22.62 18.64 -15.29
C ILE A 761 22.93 19.18 -13.89
N LEU A 762 23.92 20.07 -13.74
CA LEU A 762 24.21 20.72 -12.46
C LEU A 762 23.02 21.53 -11.97
N THR A 763 22.32 22.23 -12.86
CA THR A 763 21.14 23.01 -12.57
C THR A 763 19.95 22.11 -12.28
N ASP A 764 19.81 20.96 -12.92
CA ASP A 764 18.76 19.98 -12.61
C ASP A 764 19.04 19.30 -11.27
N VAL A 765 20.30 18.98 -10.96
CA VAL A 765 20.73 18.44 -9.65
C VAL A 765 20.58 19.49 -8.55
N GLU A 766 20.92 20.75 -8.84
CA GLU A 766 20.81 21.85 -7.88
C GLU A 766 19.36 22.33 -7.77
N ASN A 767 18.54 22.28 -8.82
CA ASN A 767 17.09 22.49 -8.75
C ASN A 767 16.41 21.32 -8.07
N LEU A 768 16.93 20.10 -8.20
CA LEU A 768 16.46 18.96 -7.42
C LEU A 768 16.80 19.20 -5.95
N ARG A 769 18.03 19.60 -5.64
CA ARG A 769 18.50 19.93 -4.29
C ARG A 769 17.72 21.10 -3.70
N ARG A 770 17.55 22.18 -4.45
CA ARG A 770 16.76 23.36 -4.09
C ARG A 770 15.29 23.05 -4.02
N ARG A 771 14.70 22.23 -4.87
CA ARG A 771 13.29 21.82 -4.69
C ARG A 771 13.11 20.90 -3.49
N THR A 772 14.07 20.03 -3.17
CA THR A 772 14.07 19.39 -1.85
C THR A 772 14.13 20.45 -0.76
N VAL A 773 14.98 21.49 -0.86
CA VAL A 773 15.19 22.52 0.17
C VAL A 773 14.12 23.65 0.18
N GLU A 774 13.41 23.91 -0.91
CA GLU A 774 12.38 24.94 -1.09
C GLU A 774 10.99 24.35 -0.86
N ASP A 775 10.77 23.05 -1.14
CA ASP A 775 9.70 22.29 -0.46
C ASP A 775 9.93 22.27 1.08
N HIS A 776 11.16 22.57 1.56
CA HIS A 776 11.48 22.80 2.98
C HIS A 776 11.50 24.30 3.40
N ALA A 777 11.30 25.27 2.49
CA ALA A 777 11.41 26.71 2.81
C ALA A 777 10.18 27.55 2.44
N LEU A 778 9.34 27.10 1.51
CA LEU A 778 8.06 27.75 1.18
C LEU A 778 6.90 27.33 2.12
N GLY A 779 7.19 26.54 3.16
CA GLY A 779 6.31 26.33 4.32
C GLY A 779 6.48 27.38 5.43
N GLU A 780 7.58 28.14 5.46
CA GLU A 780 7.93 29.00 6.60
C GLU A 780 7.77 30.52 6.38
N ASP A 781 7.25 31.01 5.24
CA ASP A 781 7.10 32.47 5.03
C ASP A 781 5.79 32.84 4.32
N ASN A 782 4.67 32.80 5.06
CA ASN A 782 3.51 33.66 4.78
C ASN A 782 2.61 33.87 6.02
N SER A 783 3.16 34.54 7.02
CA SER A 783 2.44 35.24 8.10
C SER A 783 3.45 36.23 8.71
N GLU A 784 3.29 37.55 8.79
CA GLU A 784 2.14 38.45 8.87
C GLU A 784 2.61 39.88 8.51
N SER A 785 1.69 40.77 8.09
CA SER A 785 1.55 42.10 8.72
C SER A 785 0.41 42.90 8.04
N GLU A 786 -0.81 42.82 8.59
CA GLU A 786 -1.79 43.91 8.47
C GLU A 786 -1.69 44.78 9.71
N ASP A 787 -1.00 45.92 9.59
CA ASP A 787 -1.06 47.01 10.55
C ASP A 787 -2.49 47.58 10.57
N SER A 788 -3.15 47.42 11.72
CA SER A 788 -4.39 48.15 12.05
C SER A 788 -4.05 49.56 12.54
N PRO A 789 -4.68 50.63 12.03
CA PRO A 789 -4.75 51.89 12.76
C PRO A 789 -6.01 51.93 13.65
N GLU A 790 -5.78 52.27 14.91
CA GLU A 790 -6.81 52.57 15.91
C GLU A 790 -7.81 53.65 15.46
N THR A 791 -9.02 53.45 15.97
CA THR A 791 -10.19 54.32 16.08
C THR A 791 -9.93 55.82 16.30
N LEU A 792 -10.64 56.64 15.51
CA LEU A 792 -11.24 57.90 15.97
C LEU A 792 -12.67 57.60 16.44
N LEU A 793 -12.91 57.62 17.75
CA LEU A 793 -13.94 58.42 18.43
C LEU A 793 -13.92 58.09 19.94
N ASP A 794 -13.50 59.12 20.70
CA ASP A 794 -13.51 59.40 22.14
C ASP A 794 -12.75 58.50 23.13
#